data_AF-A0A534IJU9-F1
#
_entry.id   AF-A0A534IJU9-F1
#
_cell.length_a   1.000
_cell.length_b   1.000
_cell.length_c   1.000
_cell.angle_alpha   90.00
_cell.angle_beta   90.00
_cell.angle_gamma   90.00
#
_symmetry.space_group_name_H-M   'P 1'
#
loop_
_entity.id
_entity.type
_entity.pdbx_description
1 polymer ?
#
loop_
_entity_poly.entity_id
_entity_poly.type
_entity_poly.pdbx_seq_one_letter_code
_entity_poly.pdbx_strand_id
1 'polypeptide(L)'
;MRPGGRSSITTCSQRGRRRRARASVSCRTSAGFEVRRPAPACHAAALLVWGCVTGGPLAAHGAPPPATHGRGAPADIIPAPAQLAPGRGAFLVNERTVVWLPRDPGAGESARYFADLVRRTHPGWLTAIAGSPGRTERPAIVFDLERAPPGASPESYEIRVTPRRVVVSAGDRRGLFYGGVTLWQLCTVGMGAPASGAQPARRITLPALHIPALHIIDAPRFRWRGLMLDSARHFQSPEFVMRYIDWMALHKLNVLGWHLTDDQGWRLEVKKYPRLTEVGAWRVPAGRAAARDIDPATGRPRLFGGYYSQDEVVMSDPPPAVPSDWGVFTNLFNVEEPTFAFLEDVLAEVMELFPGQFIHVGGDEAVKDQWKASARVHERMRELGVASEDALQGYFTHRMGEYLRAHGRRLVGWDEILKGGVPPDAAVMSWRGVQGAIAAAAAGHDAVLSPDPTLYLDSRQGRSPSEPPGRGTVETLADVYHFDPLPGPLAGDQAHVLGLQANLWTEHVRTEERAAYMTWPRAAALAEVGWSPPGRLDWSDFTLRLPAEFRRLKSLGVHYSDDVLAPPRSVGSHDRHMSQDLKTCTGKLVLSLEDDAPIEGARAVFLIDIMNPCWMLPAAELSPTSRLTVAVGQVPFNFQIGKDIEAIKLDPPRTAAGELEVRLDSCDGDPVAVLPLAPAADNDAVTELPPVSVPGALGAHDLCFRFTQRTLDPLWAIDWVQLSP
;
A
#
# COMPACT_ATOMS: atom_id res chain seq x y z
N MET A 1 -40.56 50.28 11.80
CA MET A 1 -41.96 50.36 12.29
C MET A 1 -42.29 49.11 13.11
N ARG A 2 -43.42 49.10 13.83
CA ARG A 2 -44.00 47.94 14.59
C ARG A 2 -45.50 47.86 14.25
N PRO A 3 -46.12 46.67 14.26
CA PRO A 3 -46.69 46.10 15.49
C PRO A 3 -46.28 44.62 15.74
N GLY A 4 -46.55 44.01 16.90
CA GLY A 4 -46.97 44.64 18.16
C GLY A 4 -47.69 43.75 19.19
N GLY A 5 -46.94 42.95 19.98
CA GLY A 5 -47.36 42.50 21.34
C GLY A 5 -47.44 40.98 21.58
N ARG A 6 -47.61 40.50 22.83
CA ARG A 6 -47.15 41.03 24.14
C ARG A 6 -47.42 40.02 25.28
N SER A 7 -46.40 39.63 26.05
CA SER A 7 -46.41 39.28 27.51
C SER A 7 -44.96 38.95 27.93
N SER A 8 -44.27 39.48 28.97
CA SER A 8 -44.61 40.15 30.24
C SER A 8 -44.93 39.15 31.38
N ILE A 9 -44.37 39.19 32.61
CA ILE A 9 -43.38 40.02 33.37
C ILE A 9 -42.76 39.06 34.44
N THR A 10 -41.52 39.17 34.94
CA THR A 10 -41.16 39.87 36.21
C THR A 10 -39.64 39.76 36.49
N THR A 11 -39.02 40.82 37.03
CA THR A 11 -37.67 40.80 37.61
C THR A 11 -37.72 40.83 39.14
N CYS A 12 -36.72 40.26 39.82
CA CYS A 12 -36.41 40.65 41.20
C CYS A 12 -34.91 40.50 41.50
N SER A 13 -34.41 41.20 42.53
CA SER A 13 -33.00 41.24 42.91
C SER A 13 -32.82 41.28 44.44
N GLN A 14 -31.70 40.75 44.92
CA GLN A 14 -30.97 41.07 46.17
C GLN A 14 -29.72 40.14 46.23
N ARG A 15 -28.48 40.53 46.56
CA ARG A 15 -27.82 41.44 47.53
C ARG A 15 -27.16 40.66 48.68
N GLY A 16 -25.84 40.79 48.80
CA GLY A 16 -25.05 40.44 50.00
C GLY A 16 -24.31 39.09 49.93
N ARG A 17 -23.22 38.88 50.70
CA ARG A 17 -22.46 39.81 51.57
C ARG A 17 -21.00 39.32 51.73
N ARG A 18 -20.07 40.21 52.13
CA ARG A 18 -18.63 39.93 52.32
C ARG A 18 -18.31 39.30 53.70
N ARG A 19 -17.34 38.38 53.76
CA ARG A 19 -16.12 38.37 54.63
C ARG A 19 -15.37 37.03 54.46
N ARG A 20 -14.09 37.02 54.04
CA ARG A 20 -12.83 37.15 54.82
C ARG A 20 -12.54 35.98 55.79
N ALA A 21 -11.52 35.20 55.44
CA ALA A 21 -10.53 34.62 56.37
C ALA A 21 -9.14 34.65 55.68
N ARG A 22 -8.05 34.55 56.46
CA ARG A 22 -6.66 34.41 55.97
C ARG A 22 -6.09 33.10 56.50
N ALA A 23 -5.25 32.44 55.71
CA ALA A 23 -4.15 31.63 56.23
C ALA A 23 -2.94 31.82 55.29
N SER A 24 -1.74 31.88 55.86
CA SER A 24 -0.50 32.07 55.10
C SER A 24 0.64 31.38 55.85
N VAL A 25 1.33 30.47 55.18
CA VAL A 25 2.60 29.89 55.64
C VAL A 25 3.59 30.00 54.49
N SER A 26 4.83 30.38 54.80
CA SER A 26 5.92 30.49 53.83
C SER A 26 6.96 29.40 54.06
N CYS A 27 7.76 29.12 53.04
CA CYS A 27 9.17 28.81 53.25
C CYS A 27 9.99 29.47 52.13
N ARG A 28 11.30 29.62 52.33
CA ARG A 28 12.19 30.38 51.43
C ARG A 28 13.50 29.63 51.17
N THR A 29 13.96 29.76 49.93
CA THR A 29 15.36 29.89 49.47
C THR A 29 16.38 28.74 49.67
N SER A 30 17.07 28.49 48.54
CA SER A 30 18.54 28.38 48.37
C SER A 30 19.24 27.01 48.48
N ALA A 31 20.38 26.95 47.76
CA ALA A 31 21.23 25.81 47.40
C ALA A 31 20.63 24.85 46.32
N GLY A 32 21.40 24.41 45.33
CA GLY A 32 22.78 24.78 44.98
C GLY A 32 23.21 24.21 43.62
N PHE A 33 24.17 24.86 42.96
CA PHE A 33 24.78 24.41 41.69
C PHE A 33 25.90 23.40 41.99
N GLU A 34 25.94 22.26 41.31
CA GLU A 34 27.23 21.65 40.93
C GLU A 34 27.10 20.85 39.63
N VAL A 35 28.18 20.79 38.86
CA VAL A 35 28.27 20.15 37.55
C VAL A 35 29.32 19.05 37.62
N ARG A 36 29.03 17.84 37.11
CA ARG A 36 30.05 16.83 36.84
C ARG A 36 29.91 16.20 35.46
N ARG A 37 30.95 16.38 34.64
CA ARG A 37 31.25 15.55 33.46
C ARG A 37 32.01 14.27 33.90
N PRO A 38 32.00 13.19 33.12
CA PRO A 38 32.59 11.90 33.50
C PRO A 38 34.06 11.72 33.07
N ALA A 39 34.83 10.96 33.87
CA ALA A 39 36.09 10.26 33.54
C ALA A 39 36.68 9.58 34.80
N PRO A 40 37.58 8.57 34.72
CA PRO A 40 37.82 7.61 33.63
C PRO A 40 37.86 6.12 34.07
N ALA A 41 37.90 5.23 33.07
CA ALA A 41 38.51 3.89 33.00
C ALA A 41 38.76 3.01 34.25
N CYS A 42 38.42 1.71 34.13
CA CYS A 42 39.43 0.64 34.18
C CYS A 42 38.96 -0.63 33.44
N HIS A 43 39.90 -1.46 32.95
CA HIS A 43 39.60 -2.72 32.23
C HIS A 43 39.58 -3.94 33.15
N ALA A 44 38.77 -4.94 32.81
CA ALA A 44 39.00 -6.33 33.18
C ALA A 44 38.52 -7.24 32.03
N ALA A 45 39.44 -7.98 31.40
CA ALA A 45 39.11 -9.00 30.39
C ALA A 45 39.15 -10.39 31.02
N ALA A 46 38.24 -11.28 30.59
CA ALA A 46 38.22 -12.68 30.99
C ALA A 46 38.52 -13.57 29.77
N LEU A 47 39.65 -14.28 29.81
CA LEU A 47 40.05 -15.24 28.78
C LEU A 47 39.34 -16.59 29.01
N LEU A 48 38.79 -17.17 27.95
CA LEU A 48 38.41 -18.58 27.91
C LEU A 48 39.55 -19.40 27.29
N VAL A 49 40.01 -20.42 28.01
CA VAL A 49 41.12 -21.28 27.60
C VAL A 49 40.58 -22.56 26.94
N TRP A 50 41.25 -22.98 25.87
CA TRP A 50 40.92 -24.16 25.08
C TRP A 50 41.30 -25.46 25.81
N GLY A 51 40.49 -26.52 25.68
CA GLY A 51 40.76 -27.83 26.26
C GLY A 51 40.23 -28.96 25.38
N CYS A 52 41.11 -29.64 24.66
CA CYS A 52 40.74 -30.76 23.79
C CYS A 52 40.62 -32.08 24.58
N VAL A 53 39.55 -32.82 24.35
CA VAL A 53 39.41 -34.24 24.75
C VAL A 53 38.83 -35.03 23.57
N THR A 54 39.28 -36.27 23.40
CA THR A 54 39.15 -37.03 22.14
C THR A 54 37.97 -38.01 22.09
N GLY A 55 37.25 -38.00 20.96
CA GLY A 55 36.57 -39.11 20.28
C GLY A 55 35.99 -40.31 21.07
N GLY A 56 34.66 -40.48 20.97
CA GLY A 56 33.93 -41.73 21.22
C GLY A 56 32.49 -41.64 20.68
N PRO A 57 31.93 -42.69 20.05
CA PRO A 57 30.61 -42.60 19.40
C PRO A 57 29.46 -42.70 20.41
N LEU A 58 28.49 -41.78 20.32
CA LEU A 58 27.22 -41.85 21.06
C LEU A 58 26.12 -42.48 20.21
N ALA A 59 25.36 -43.40 20.82
CA ALA A 59 24.29 -44.13 20.15
C ALA A 59 23.06 -43.24 19.87
N ALA A 60 22.48 -43.42 18.68
CA ALA A 60 21.29 -42.69 18.25
C ALA A 60 20.09 -42.98 19.17
N HIS A 61 19.74 -42.02 20.01
CA HIS A 61 18.48 -42.03 20.75
C HIS A 61 17.41 -41.44 19.85
N GLY A 62 16.47 -42.28 19.41
CA GLY A 62 15.37 -41.86 18.55
C GLY A 62 14.52 -40.78 19.23
N ALA A 63 14.23 -39.71 18.51
CA ALA A 63 13.29 -38.69 18.99
C ALA A 63 11.93 -39.33 19.27
N PRO A 64 11.21 -38.93 20.34
CA PRO A 64 9.84 -39.37 20.53
C PRO A 64 8.99 -38.92 19.33
N PRO A 65 8.07 -39.75 18.83
CA PRO A 65 7.23 -39.37 17.70
C PRO A 65 6.44 -38.10 18.04
N PRO A 66 6.29 -37.15 17.10
CA PRO A 66 5.55 -35.92 17.35
C PRO A 66 4.11 -36.26 17.76
N ALA A 67 3.64 -35.64 18.85
CA ALA A 67 2.29 -35.86 19.35
C ALA A 67 1.29 -35.52 18.24
N THR A 68 0.53 -36.53 17.79
CA THR A 68 -0.45 -36.40 16.71
C THR A 68 -1.69 -35.66 17.21
N HIS A 69 -1.57 -34.34 17.37
CA HIS A 69 -2.70 -33.43 17.49
C HIS A 69 -3.65 -33.72 16.33
N GLY A 70 -4.83 -34.26 16.65
CA GLY A 70 -5.81 -34.68 15.66
C GLY A 70 -6.24 -33.46 14.84
N ARG A 71 -5.81 -33.41 13.57
CA ARG A 71 -6.19 -32.36 12.62
C ARG A 71 -7.69 -32.44 12.33
N GLY A 72 -8.49 -31.79 13.17
CA GLY A 72 -9.73 -31.19 12.68
C GLY A 72 -9.36 -30.27 11.51
N ALA A 73 -10.16 -30.28 10.44
CA ALA A 73 -9.83 -29.49 9.25
C ALA A 73 -9.68 -28.01 9.65
N PRO A 74 -8.55 -27.35 9.32
CA PRO A 74 -8.46 -25.91 9.49
C PRO A 74 -9.55 -25.25 8.66
N ALA A 75 -10.12 -24.17 9.19
CA ALA A 75 -11.01 -23.33 8.39
C ALA A 75 -10.14 -22.38 7.58
N ASP A 76 -10.22 -22.47 6.24
CA ASP A 76 -9.36 -21.73 5.31
C ASP A 76 -9.72 -20.22 5.22
N ILE A 77 -9.78 -19.53 6.36
CA ILE A 77 -10.28 -18.15 6.53
C ILE A 77 -9.10 -17.18 6.66
N ILE A 78 -9.08 -16.09 5.87
CA ILE A 78 -8.16 -14.96 6.02
C ILE A 78 -8.98 -13.66 6.09
N PRO A 79 -8.85 -12.81 7.12
CA PRO A 79 -8.08 -13.00 8.36
C PRO A 79 -8.55 -14.17 9.23
N ALA A 80 -7.61 -14.79 9.96
CA ALA A 80 -7.90 -15.80 10.97
C ALA A 80 -8.79 -15.23 12.10
N PRO A 81 -9.90 -15.90 12.45
CA PRO A 81 -10.77 -15.43 13.53
C PRO A 81 -10.09 -15.51 14.90
N ALA A 82 -10.42 -14.56 15.78
CA ALA A 82 -9.87 -14.46 17.13
C ALA A 82 -10.12 -15.71 17.97
N GLN A 83 -11.29 -16.34 17.85
CA GLN A 83 -11.61 -17.63 18.46
C GLN A 83 -12.33 -18.54 17.46
N LEU A 84 -11.92 -19.81 17.39
CA LEU A 84 -12.57 -20.87 16.62
C LEU A 84 -12.52 -22.18 17.40
N ALA A 85 -13.70 -22.78 17.62
CA ALA A 85 -13.86 -24.10 18.22
C ALA A 85 -14.52 -25.07 17.21
N PRO A 86 -13.87 -26.20 16.85
CA PRO A 86 -14.46 -27.18 15.94
C PRO A 86 -15.57 -27.98 16.62
N GLY A 87 -16.65 -28.22 15.88
CA GLY A 87 -17.80 -29.04 16.28
C GLY A 87 -17.78 -30.45 15.67
N ARG A 88 -18.95 -31.10 15.62
CA ARG A 88 -19.12 -32.44 15.02
C ARG A 88 -20.10 -32.43 13.85
N GLY A 89 -19.71 -33.06 12.75
CA GLY A 89 -20.46 -33.09 11.50
C GLY A 89 -20.26 -31.83 10.66
N ALA A 90 -21.14 -31.61 9.68
CA ALA A 90 -21.15 -30.44 8.81
C ALA A 90 -22.59 -30.02 8.52
N PHE A 91 -22.80 -28.73 8.26
CA PHE A 91 -24.03 -28.22 7.65
C PHE A 91 -23.95 -28.44 6.14
N LEU A 92 -24.95 -29.13 5.58
CA LEU A 92 -25.11 -29.30 4.15
C LEU A 92 -25.90 -28.13 3.56
N VAL A 93 -25.24 -27.30 2.77
CA VAL A 93 -25.93 -26.35 1.88
C VAL A 93 -26.48 -27.13 0.69
N ASN A 94 -27.66 -26.78 0.20
CA ASN A 94 -28.31 -27.38 -0.98
C ASN A 94 -29.45 -26.48 -1.51
N GLU A 95 -30.17 -26.93 -2.56
CA GLU A 95 -31.27 -26.19 -3.21
C GLU A 95 -32.50 -25.93 -2.31
N ARG A 96 -32.55 -26.53 -1.11
CA ARG A 96 -33.60 -26.33 -0.10
C ARG A 96 -33.16 -25.40 1.02
N THR A 97 -31.90 -24.98 1.02
CA THR A 97 -31.31 -24.14 2.06
C THR A 97 -31.82 -22.71 1.91
N VAL A 98 -32.36 -22.17 3.01
CA VAL A 98 -32.95 -20.84 3.04
C VAL A 98 -32.05 -19.89 3.81
N VAL A 99 -31.76 -18.73 3.22
CA VAL A 99 -31.18 -17.57 3.93
C VAL A 99 -32.33 -16.75 4.50
N TRP A 100 -32.40 -16.64 5.82
CA TRP A 100 -33.40 -15.84 6.53
C TRP A 100 -32.84 -14.46 6.87
N LEU A 101 -33.62 -13.43 6.56
CA LEU A 101 -33.25 -12.05 6.85
C LEU A 101 -33.55 -11.68 8.32
N PRO A 102 -32.72 -10.85 8.96
CA PRO A 102 -33.06 -10.22 10.23
C PRO A 102 -34.26 -9.28 10.06
N ARG A 103 -34.86 -8.85 11.18
CA ARG A 103 -36.01 -7.94 11.17
C ARG A 103 -35.66 -6.50 10.79
N ASP A 104 -34.40 -6.09 11.00
CA ASP A 104 -33.91 -4.77 10.59
C ASP A 104 -33.61 -4.77 9.07
N PRO A 105 -34.17 -3.84 8.27
CA PRO A 105 -34.05 -3.89 6.82
C PRO A 105 -32.61 -3.80 6.28
N GLY A 106 -31.76 -2.99 6.92
CA GLY A 106 -30.37 -2.78 6.52
C GLY A 106 -29.44 -3.91 6.96
N ALA A 107 -29.70 -4.54 8.10
CA ALA A 107 -29.08 -5.81 8.47
C ALA A 107 -29.44 -6.93 7.46
N GLY A 108 -30.58 -6.78 6.76
CA GLY A 108 -30.94 -7.61 5.61
C GLY A 108 -30.02 -7.45 4.39
N GLU A 109 -29.29 -6.35 4.25
CA GLU A 109 -28.33 -6.15 3.15
C GLU A 109 -27.11 -7.06 3.31
N SER A 110 -26.57 -7.21 4.53
CA SER A 110 -25.49 -8.16 4.85
C SER A 110 -25.84 -9.60 4.43
N ALA A 111 -27.10 -10.01 4.68
CA ALA A 111 -27.60 -11.34 4.35
C ALA A 111 -27.86 -11.54 2.84
N ARG A 112 -28.26 -10.47 2.12
CA ARG A 112 -28.36 -10.47 0.64
C ARG A 112 -26.97 -10.54 0.01
N TYR A 113 -26.05 -9.66 0.42
CA TYR A 113 -24.66 -9.63 -0.06
C TYR A 113 -23.97 -10.99 0.08
N PHE A 114 -24.11 -11.65 1.23
CA PHE A 114 -23.64 -13.03 1.42
C PHE A 114 -24.25 -14.00 0.38
N ALA A 115 -25.57 -13.97 0.18
CA ALA A 115 -26.25 -14.87 -0.75
C ALA A 115 -25.87 -14.60 -2.21
N ASP A 116 -25.66 -13.33 -2.58
CA ASP A 116 -25.25 -12.89 -3.91
C ASP A 116 -23.78 -13.23 -4.19
N LEU A 117 -22.90 -13.05 -3.20
CA LEU A 117 -21.49 -13.46 -3.24
C LEU A 117 -21.34 -14.98 -3.38
N VAL A 118 -22.11 -15.77 -2.64
CA VAL A 118 -22.16 -17.23 -2.82
C VAL A 118 -22.60 -17.61 -4.24
N ARG A 119 -23.61 -16.94 -4.81
CA ARG A 119 -24.03 -17.18 -6.21
C ARG A 119 -22.98 -16.78 -7.24
N ARG A 120 -22.27 -15.67 -7.02
CA ARG A 120 -21.18 -15.18 -7.89
C ARG A 120 -20.04 -16.20 -7.95
N THR A 121 -19.58 -16.74 -6.81
CA THR A 121 -18.44 -17.67 -6.78
C THR A 121 -18.82 -19.15 -6.93
N HIS A 122 -20.11 -19.51 -6.82
CA HIS A 122 -20.61 -20.87 -7.00
C HIS A 122 -21.82 -20.91 -7.97
N PRO A 123 -21.60 -20.72 -9.28
CA PRO A 123 -22.70 -20.73 -10.26
C PRO A 123 -23.51 -22.03 -10.21
N GLY A 124 -24.84 -21.89 -10.28
CA GLY A 124 -25.80 -23.00 -10.10
C GLY A 124 -26.29 -23.21 -8.66
N TRP A 125 -25.66 -22.59 -7.66
CA TRP A 125 -26.10 -22.68 -6.26
C TRP A 125 -27.22 -21.68 -5.94
N LEU A 126 -28.47 -22.15 -5.93
CA LEU A 126 -29.65 -21.33 -5.66
C LEU A 126 -29.97 -21.24 -4.16
N THR A 127 -29.36 -20.26 -3.48
CA THR A 127 -29.75 -19.82 -2.13
C THR A 127 -31.07 -19.05 -2.16
N ALA A 128 -32.16 -19.71 -1.74
CA ALA A 128 -33.46 -19.05 -1.60
C ALA A 128 -33.44 -18.07 -0.41
N ILE A 129 -33.77 -16.80 -0.65
CA ILE A 129 -33.93 -15.80 0.42
C ILE A 129 -35.39 -15.83 0.89
N ALA A 130 -35.60 -15.88 2.20
CA ALA A 130 -36.91 -15.72 2.84
C ALA A 130 -36.90 -14.54 3.83
N GLY A 131 -38.09 -14.11 4.27
CA GLY A 131 -38.27 -13.00 5.20
C GLY A 131 -37.80 -13.31 6.64
N SER A 132 -38.60 -12.92 7.63
CA SER A 132 -38.26 -13.15 9.04
C SER A 132 -38.35 -14.64 9.44
N PRO A 133 -37.47 -15.15 10.34
CA PRO A 133 -37.44 -16.56 10.74
C PRO A 133 -38.79 -17.12 11.24
N GLY A 134 -39.35 -18.07 10.48
CA GLY A 134 -40.47 -18.90 10.93
C GLY A 134 -40.01 -20.12 11.73
N ARG A 135 -40.95 -20.87 12.32
CA ARG A 135 -40.68 -22.25 12.78
C ARG A 135 -40.67 -23.16 11.54
N THR A 136 -39.48 -23.48 11.05
CA THR A 136 -39.24 -24.26 9.82
C THR A 136 -38.32 -25.44 10.10
N GLU A 137 -38.61 -26.59 9.50
CA GLU A 137 -37.77 -27.79 9.55
C GLU A 137 -36.69 -27.82 8.44
N ARG A 138 -36.70 -26.84 7.52
CA ARG A 138 -35.72 -26.74 6.43
C ARG A 138 -34.33 -26.34 6.96
N PRO A 139 -33.23 -26.83 6.35
CA PRO A 139 -31.89 -26.28 6.56
C PRO A 139 -31.89 -24.76 6.37
N ALA A 140 -31.32 -24.05 7.33
CA ALA A 140 -31.39 -22.60 7.42
C ALA A 140 -30.02 -21.98 7.69
N ILE A 141 -29.71 -20.91 6.96
CA ILE A 141 -28.72 -19.91 7.32
C ILE A 141 -29.51 -18.71 7.84
N VAL A 142 -29.20 -18.22 9.04
CA VAL A 142 -29.94 -17.11 9.65
C VAL A 142 -28.97 -16.03 10.09
N PHE A 143 -29.23 -14.82 9.62
CA PHE A 143 -28.58 -13.59 10.08
C PHE A 143 -29.47 -12.95 11.15
N ASP A 144 -28.90 -12.69 12.34
CA ASP A 144 -29.62 -12.09 13.47
C ASP A 144 -28.88 -10.85 13.98
N LEU A 145 -29.66 -9.82 14.34
CA LEU A 145 -29.12 -8.56 14.88
C LEU A 145 -29.51 -8.48 16.35
N GLU A 146 -28.57 -8.90 17.20
CA GLU A 146 -28.76 -9.06 18.64
C GLU A 146 -28.25 -7.82 19.41
N ARG A 147 -28.40 -7.82 20.74
CA ARG A 147 -27.83 -6.77 21.58
C ARG A 147 -26.36 -7.07 21.89
N ALA A 148 -25.46 -6.20 21.44
CA ALA A 148 -24.04 -6.26 21.78
C ALA A 148 -23.79 -6.36 23.30
N PRO A 149 -22.82 -7.18 23.76
CA PRO A 149 -22.25 -7.08 25.10
C PRO A 149 -21.65 -5.69 25.35
N PRO A 150 -21.71 -5.15 26.58
CA PRO A 150 -21.05 -3.88 26.90
C PRO A 150 -19.54 -3.92 26.58
N GLY A 151 -19.05 -2.96 25.81
CA GLY A 151 -17.65 -2.88 25.41
C GLY A 151 -17.23 -3.74 24.21
N ALA A 152 -18.15 -4.48 23.59
CA ALA A 152 -17.87 -5.16 22.31
C ALA A 152 -17.68 -4.15 21.17
N SER A 153 -16.87 -4.50 20.16
CA SER A 153 -16.73 -3.67 18.95
C SER A 153 -18.01 -3.75 18.11
N PRO A 154 -18.44 -2.67 17.43
CA PRO A 154 -19.48 -2.74 16.40
C PRO A 154 -19.11 -3.65 15.22
N GLU A 155 -17.83 -4.00 15.07
CA GLU A 155 -17.32 -4.92 14.05
C GLU A 155 -17.27 -6.38 14.57
N SER A 156 -17.64 -6.64 15.83
CA SER A 156 -17.68 -7.99 16.43
C SER A 156 -18.87 -8.83 15.96
N TYR A 157 -18.65 -10.13 15.80
CA TYR A 157 -19.68 -11.10 15.42
C TYR A 157 -19.43 -12.51 15.98
N GLU A 158 -20.47 -13.34 15.91
CA GLU A 158 -20.45 -14.76 16.26
C GLU A 158 -21.01 -15.60 15.10
N ILE A 159 -20.41 -16.76 14.82
CA ILE A 159 -20.94 -17.75 13.88
C ILE A 159 -21.07 -19.09 14.58
N ARG A 160 -22.26 -19.71 14.50
CA ARG A 160 -22.54 -21.06 15.01
C ARG A 160 -23.01 -21.95 13.87
N VAL A 161 -22.19 -22.92 13.47
CA VAL A 161 -22.52 -23.93 12.46
C VAL A 161 -22.86 -25.24 13.14
N THR A 162 -24.06 -25.76 12.88
CA THR A 162 -24.51 -27.09 13.30
C THR A 162 -25.01 -27.88 12.09
N PRO A 163 -25.06 -29.22 12.13
CA PRO A 163 -25.62 -30.01 11.03
C PRO A 163 -27.09 -29.73 10.65
N ARG A 164 -27.80 -28.86 11.38
CA ARG A 164 -29.20 -28.47 11.10
C ARG A 164 -29.37 -27.00 10.70
N ARG A 165 -28.48 -26.10 11.16
CA ARG A 165 -28.62 -24.65 11.00
C ARG A 165 -27.26 -23.94 11.15
N VAL A 166 -27.07 -22.88 10.36
CA VAL A 166 -26.08 -21.83 10.60
C VAL A 166 -26.76 -20.61 11.23
N VAL A 167 -26.11 -19.99 12.20
CA VAL A 167 -26.44 -18.65 12.71
C VAL A 167 -25.22 -17.75 12.57
N VAL A 168 -25.42 -16.55 12.04
CA VAL A 168 -24.50 -15.42 12.13
C VAL A 168 -25.21 -14.36 12.97
N SER A 169 -24.64 -13.98 14.11
CA SER A 169 -25.19 -12.94 14.98
C SER A 169 -24.17 -11.84 15.26
N ALA A 170 -24.64 -10.61 15.37
CA ALA A 170 -23.81 -9.45 15.66
C ALA A 170 -24.61 -8.35 16.38
N GLY A 171 -23.89 -7.40 17.00
CA GLY A 171 -24.49 -6.26 17.70
C GLY A 171 -24.75 -5.03 16.84
N ASP A 172 -24.23 -5.01 15.61
CA ASP A 172 -24.26 -3.90 14.65
C ASP A 172 -24.15 -4.49 13.22
N ARG A 173 -24.62 -3.75 12.21
CA ARG A 173 -24.63 -4.19 10.80
C ARG A 173 -23.23 -4.48 10.25
N ARG A 174 -22.18 -3.82 10.77
CA ARG A 174 -20.77 -4.04 10.37
C ARG A 174 -20.27 -5.43 10.79
N GLY A 175 -20.45 -5.80 12.05
CA GLY A 175 -20.18 -7.16 12.51
C GLY A 175 -20.99 -8.19 11.73
N LEU A 176 -22.27 -7.90 11.46
CA LEU A 176 -23.14 -8.82 10.71
C LEU A 176 -22.65 -9.03 9.26
N PHE A 177 -22.13 -7.97 8.62
CA PHE A 177 -21.46 -8.05 7.33
C PHE A 177 -20.19 -8.90 7.39
N TYR A 178 -19.27 -8.64 8.32
CA TYR A 178 -18.03 -9.41 8.45
C TYR A 178 -18.25 -10.89 8.82
N GLY A 179 -19.30 -11.19 9.59
CA GLY A 179 -19.75 -12.57 9.82
C GLY A 179 -20.30 -13.23 8.55
N GLY A 180 -20.99 -12.47 7.68
CA GLY A 180 -21.38 -12.93 6.34
C GLY A 180 -20.18 -13.21 5.44
N VAL A 181 -19.16 -12.35 5.45
CA VAL A 181 -17.90 -12.54 4.72
C VAL A 181 -17.18 -13.81 5.18
N THR A 182 -16.98 -14.00 6.49
CA THR A 182 -16.37 -15.22 7.04
C THR A 182 -17.21 -16.47 6.73
N LEU A 183 -18.54 -16.38 6.75
CA LEU A 183 -19.40 -17.49 6.33
C LEU A 183 -19.24 -17.81 4.83
N TRP A 184 -19.06 -16.82 3.96
CA TRP A 184 -18.74 -17.07 2.55
C TRP A 184 -17.36 -17.69 2.38
N GLN A 185 -16.33 -17.28 3.12
CA GLN A 185 -15.03 -17.96 3.07
C GLN A 185 -15.15 -19.43 3.51
N LEU A 186 -15.94 -19.72 4.56
CA LEU A 186 -16.31 -21.09 4.94
C LEU A 186 -17.09 -21.84 3.83
N CYS A 187 -17.89 -21.13 3.02
CA CYS A 187 -18.53 -21.68 1.82
C CYS A 187 -17.55 -21.96 0.66
N THR A 188 -16.27 -21.56 0.72
CA THR A 188 -15.27 -21.82 -0.34
C THR A 188 -14.37 -23.03 -0.06
N VAL A 189 -14.51 -23.64 1.12
CA VAL A 189 -13.77 -24.85 1.50
C VAL A 189 -14.16 -26.00 0.57
N GLY A 190 -13.16 -26.57 -0.11
CA GLY A 190 -13.38 -27.67 -1.06
C GLY A 190 -13.70 -27.25 -2.50
N MET A 191 -13.56 -25.97 -2.89
CA MET A 191 -13.54 -25.59 -4.31
C MET A 191 -12.37 -26.28 -5.03
N GLY A 192 -12.63 -27.42 -5.68
CA GLY A 192 -11.72 -28.04 -6.64
C GLY A 192 -11.78 -27.29 -7.97
N ALA A 193 -10.66 -27.25 -8.71
CA ALA A 193 -10.67 -26.72 -10.06
C ALA A 193 -11.61 -27.56 -10.96
N PRO A 194 -12.39 -26.94 -11.87
CA PRO A 194 -13.13 -27.69 -12.88
C PRO A 194 -12.12 -28.47 -13.75
N ALA A 195 -12.34 -29.78 -13.89
CA ALA A 195 -11.44 -30.63 -14.68
C ALA A 195 -11.46 -30.19 -16.16
N SER A 196 -10.34 -29.64 -16.62
CA SER A 196 -10.15 -29.17 -17.99
C SER A 196 -10.35 -30.31 -19.00
N GLY A 197 -11.42 -30.23 -19.80
CA GLY A 197 -11.77 -31.22 -20.82
C GLY A 197 -13.05 -32.02 -20.57
N ALA A 198 -13.75 -31.82 -19.45
CA ALA A 198 -15.04 -32.48 -19.21
C ALA A 198 -16.14 -31.96 -20.16
N GLN A 199 -16.67 -32.83 -21.03
CA GLN A 199 -17.83 -32.54 -21.87
C GLN A 199 -19.10 -32.27 -21.04
N PRO A 200 -20.09 -31.51 -21.56
CA PRO A 200 -21.33 -31.18 -20.84
C PRO A 200 -22.25 -32.39 -20.64
N ALA A 201 -21.96 -33.19 -19.60
CA ALA A 201 -22.77 -34.33 -19.20
C ALA A 201 -24.16 -33.89 -18.71
N ARG A 202 -25.20 -34.63 -19.14
CA ARG A 202 -26.58 -34.40 -18.71
C ARG A 202 -26.71 -34.51 -17.18
N ARG A 203 -27.29 -33.48 -16.54
CA ARG A 203 -27.45 -33.36 -15.08
C ARG A 203 -26.11 -33.37 -14.34
N ILE A 204 -25.49 -32.19 -14.22
CA ILE A 204 -24.43 -31.93 -13.25
C ILE A 204 -25.03 -32.04 -11.84
N THR A 205 -24.72 -33.12 -11.13
CA THR A 205 -24.89 -33.16 -9.67
C THR A 205 -23.80 -32.28 -9.07
N LEU A 206 -24.16 -31.04 -8.70
CA LEU A 206 -23.21 -30.11 -8.08
C LEU A 206 -22.59 -30.76 -6.82
N PRO A 207 -21.26 -30.69 -6.63
CA PRO A 207 -20.61 -31.26 -5.46
C PRO A 207 -21.10 -30.54 -4.21
N ALA A 208 -21.73 -31.28 -3.30
CA ALA A 208 -22.39 -30.75 -2.12
C ALA A 208 -21.44 -29.90 -1.26
N LEU A 209 -21.78 -28.62 -1.08
CA LEU A 209 -21.07 -27.72 -0.19
C LEU A 209 -21.35 -28.08 1.28
N HIS A 210 -20.28 -28.46 1.99
CA HIS A 210 -20.29 -28.82 3.40
C HIS A 210 -19.55 -27.76 4.21
N ILE A 211 -20.27 -27.06 5.08
CA ILE A 211 -19.66 -26.14 6.05
C ILE A 211 -19.38 -26.96 7.32
N PRO A 212 -18.13 -27.15 7.77
CA PRO A 212 -17.83 -27.89 9.00
C PRO A 212 -18.60 -27.32 10.19
N ALA A 213 -19.13 -28.17 11.07
CA ALA A 213 -19.73 -27.70 12.32
C ALA A 213 -18.64 -27.04 13.17
N LEU A 214 -18.90 -25.83 13.67
CA LEU A 214 -17.94 -25.00 14.38
C LEU A 214 -18.65 -23.86 15.14
N HIS A 215 -17.89 -23.19 16.00
CA HIS A 215 -18.28 -21.94 16.67
C HIS A 215 -17.12 -20.95 16.55
N ILE A 216 -17.38 -19.78 15.99
CA ILE A 216 -16.44 -18.65 15.89
C ILE A 216 -16.98 -17.49 16.72
N ILE A 217 -16.09 -16.83 17.46
CA ILE A 217 -16.33 -15.51 18.08
C ILE A 217 -15.18 -14.62 17.63
N ASP A 218 -15.49 -13.47 17.04
CA ASP A 218 -14.50 -12.70 16.30
C ASP A 218 -14.70 -11.18 16.41
N ALA A 219 -13.60 -10.44 16.32
CA ALA A 219 -13.51 -8.99 16.44
C ALA A 219 -12.15 -8.50 15.91
N PRO A 220 -12.06 -7.30 15.31
CA PRO A 220 -10.79 -6.77 14.85
C PRO A 220 -9.87 -6.31 15.99
N ARG A 221 -8.57 -6.50 15.81
CA ARG A 221 -7.49 -5.96 16.64
C ARG A 221 -7.39 -4.43 16.57
N PHE A 222 -7.58 -3.82 15.39
CA PHE A 222 -7.47 -2.37 15.18
C PHE A 222 -8.71 -1.73 14.57
N ARG A 223 -8.93 -0.44 14.89
CA ARG A 223 -10.08 0.35 14.39
C ARG A 223 -9.89 0.89 12.98
N TRP A 224 -8.64 1.06 12.53
CA TRP A 224 -8.25 1.44 11.17
C TRP A 224 -7.48 0.30 10.51
N ARG A 225 -7.99 -0.21 9.39
CA ARG A 225 -7.41 -1.31 8.61
C ARG A 225 -7.50 -0.90 7.15
N GLY A 226 -6.53 -0.11 6.69
CA GLY A 226 -6.66 0.68 5.46
C GLY A 226 -5.87 0.16 4.27
N LEU A 227 -6.31 0.51 3.07
CA LEU A 227 -5.45 0.60 1.88
C LEU A 227 -5.51 2.02 1.33
N MET A 228 -4.40 2.55 0.82
CA MET A 228 -4.40 3.73 -0.04
C MET A 228 -4.35 3.32 -1.51
N LEU A 229 -5.08 4.06 -2.36
CA LEU A 229 -5.01 3.97 -3.81
C LEU A 229 -4.65 5.36 -4.37
N ASP A 230 -3.51 5.45 -5.03
CA ASP A 230 -3.10 6.61 -5.82
C ASP A 230 -3.77 6.58 -7.19
N SER A 231 -4.81 7.41 -7.33
CA SER A 231 -5.47 7.70 -8.61
C SER A 231 -4.86 8.93 -9.31
N ALA A 232 -4.03 9.70 -8.61
CA ALA A 232 -3.42 10.92 -9.13
C ALA A 232 -2.30 10.62 -10.13
N ARG A 233 -1.42 9.65 -9.86
CA ARG A 233 -0.31 9.30 -10.75
C ARG A 233 -0.83 8.54 -11.97
N HIS A 234 -1.56 7.45 -11.81
CA HIS A 234 -2.39 6.88 -12.88
C HIS A 234 -3.84 6.75 -12.43
N PHE A 235 -4.78 7.20 -13.28
CA PHE A 235 -6.21 7.12 -13.04
C PHE A 235 -6.71 5.66 -13.16
N GLN A 236 -7.69 5.27 -12.33
CA GLN A 236 -8.41 4.00 -12.44
C GLN A 236 -9.92 4.25 -12.59
N SER A 237 -10.62 3.38 -13.31
CA SER A 237 -12.07 3.52 -13.53
C SER A 237 -12.88 3.47 -12.22
N PRO A 238 -14.07 4.11 -12.17
CA PRO A 238 -15.03 3.88 -11.08
C PRO A 238 -15.32 2.39 -10.86
N GLU A 239 -15.40 1.60 -11.93
CA GLU A 239 -15.57 0.15 -11.92
C GLU A 239 -14.40 -0.58 -11.22
N PHE A 240 -13.17 -0.08 -11.34
CA PHE A 240 -12.03 -0.59 -10.58
C PHE A 240 -12.08 -0.18 -9.12
N VAL A 241 -12.34 1.10 -8.82
CA VAL A 241 -12.41 1.57 -7.43
C VAL A 241 -13.51 0.82 -6.66
N MET A 242 -14.67 0.58 -7.28
CA MET A 242 -15.72 -0.27 -6.72
C MET A 242 -15.27 -1.73 -6.50
N ARG A 243 -14.59 -2.35 -7.48
CA ARG A 243 -14.00 -3.70 -7.32
C ARG A 243 -12.98 -3.75 -6.18
N TYR A 244 -12.12 -2.74 -6.08
CA TYR A 244 -11.08 -2.61 -5.05
C TYR A 244 -11.69 -2.52 -3.65
N ILE A 245 -12.75 -1.72 -3.48
CA ILE A 245 -13.54 -1.64 -2.24
C ILE A 245 -14.22 -2.99 -1.92
N ASP A 246 -14.78 -3.70 -2.91
CA ASP A 246 -15.37 -5.04 -2.73
C ASP A 246 -14.28 -6.02 -2.21
N TRP A 247 -13.08 -6.02 -2.81
CA TRP A 247 -11.95 -6.87 -2.38
C TRP A 247 -11.42 -6.53 -0.97
N MET A 248 -11.36 -5.24 -0.62
CA MET A 248 -11.04 -4.77 0.73
C MET A 248 -12.05 -5.27 1.76
N ALA A 249 -13.35 -5.14 1.46
CA ALA A 249 -14.44 -5.53 2.35
C ALA A 249 -14.45 -7.06 2.59
N LEU A 250 -14.13 -7.86 1.56
CA LEU A 250 -13.95 -9.32 1.68
C LEU A 250 -12.76 -9.74 2.55
N HIS A 251 -11.78 -8.86 2.74
CA HIS A 251 -10.66 -9.02 3.67
C HIS A 251 -10.88 -8.30 5.01
N LYS A 252 -12.08 -7.73 5.23
CA LYS A 252 -12.45 -6.97 6.44
C LYS A 252 -11.63 -5.68 6.68
N LEU A 253 -10.97 -5.17 5.64
CA LEU A 253 -10.39 -3.83 5.60
C LEU A 253 -11.53 -2.79 5.59
N ASN A 254 -11.31 -1.61 6.17
CA ASN A 254 -12.40 -0.67 6.49
C ASN A 254 -12.13 0.82 6.20
N VAL A 255 -10.95 1.18 5.67
CA VAL A 255 -10.64 2.55 5.22
C VAL A 255 -9.99 2.52 3.84
N LEU A 256 -10.53 3.28 2.89
CA LEU A 256 -9.85 3.63 1.64
C LEU A 256 -9.23 5.02 1.80
N GLY A 257 -7.90 5.09 1.77
CA GLY A 257 -7.18 6.34 1.53
C GLY A 257 -7.19 6.64 0.04
N TRP A 258 -8.08 7.51 -0.43
CA TRP A 258 -8.15 7.82 -1.86
C TRP A 258 -7.27 9.02 -2.16
N HIS A 259 -6.08 8.78 -2.73
CA HIS A 259 -5.16 9.87 -3.09
C HIS A 259 -5.54 10.42 -4.46
N LEU A 260 -6.28 11.54 -4.42
CA LEU A 260 -7.02 12.12 -5.54
C LEU A 260 -6.32 13.33 -6.20
N THR A 261 -5.23 13.85 -5.62
CA THR A 261 -4.63 15.12 -6.05
C THR A 261 -3.11 15.11 -5.88
N ASP A 262 -2.38 15.28 -6.98
CA ASP A 262 -0.92 15.33 -7.01
C ASP A 262 -0.46 16.12 -8.26
N ASP A 263 0.84 16.37 -8.43
CA ASP A 263 1.37 17.24 -9.50
C ASP A 263 1.06 16.73 -10.93
N GLN A 264 0.88 15.41 -11.11
CA GLN A 264 0.57 14.77 -12.41
C GLN A 264 -0.92 14.46 -12.59
N GLY A 265 -1.79 14.91 -11.68
CA GLY A 265 -3.22 14.61 -11.72
C GLY A 265 -4.05 15.15 -10.57
N TRP A 266 -5.00 16.03 -10.89
CA TRP A 266 -6.15 16.34 -10.04
C TRP A 266 -7.37 15.53 -10.48
N ARG A 267 -7.96 14.73 -9.59
CA ARG A 267 -8.93 13.68 -9.93
C ARG A 267 -10.35 13.91 -9.41
N LEU A 268 -10.66 15.01 -8.75
CA LEU A 268 -12.01 15.27 -8.20
C LEU A 268 -12.61 16.57 -8.74
N GLU A 269 -13.81 16.55 -9.30
CA GLU A 269 -14.49 17.80 -9.68
C GLU A 269 -14.85 18.64 -8.45
N VAL A 270 -14.50 19.92 -8.56
CA VAL A 270 -14.94 20.97 -7.66
C VAL A 270 -15.68 21.97 -8.53
N LYS A 271 -17.00 22.04 -8.40
CA LYS A 271 -17.89 22.76 -9.33
C LYS A 271 -17.64 24.27 -9.32
N LYS A 272 -17.11 24.80 -8.20
CA LYS A 272 -16.64 26.19 -8.10
C LYS A 272 -15.34 26.46 -8.87
N TYR A 273 -14.55 25.43 -9.17
CA TYR A 273 -13.23 25.53 -9.81
C TYR A 273 -13.07 24.48 -10.94
N PRO A 274 -13.88 24.52 -12.01
CA PRO A 274 -13.88 23.49 -13.06
C PRO A 274 -12.51 23.31 -13.72
N ARG A 275 -11.67 24.36 -13.76
CA ARG A 275 -10.28 24.28 -14.26
C ARG A 275 -9.40 23.21 -13.59
N LEU A 276 -9.76 22.74 -12.39
CA LEU A 276 -9.06 21.64 -11.73
C LEU A 276 -9.24 20.30 -12.44
N THR A 277 -10.41 20.04 -13.03
CA THR A 277 -10.67 18.82 -13.82
C THR A 277 -10.68 19.07 -15.32
N GLU A 278 -11.03 20.27 -15.77
CA GLU A 278 -10.83 20.68 -17.16
C GLU A 278 -9.34 20.58 -17.53
N VAL A 279 -8.43 21.02 -16.66
CA VAL A 279 -6.98 21.04 -16.95
C VAL A 279 -6.21 20.02 -16.11
N GLY A 280 -6.36 20.04 -14.80
CA GLY A 280 -5.56 19.24 -13.87
C GLY A 280 -5.68 17.73 -14.02
N ALA A 281 -6.72 17.22 -14.69
CA ALA A 281 -6.98 15.79 -14.82
C ALA A 281 -6.27 15.09 -16.00
N TRP A 282 -5.44 15.80 -16.77
CA TRP A 282 -4.89 15.28 -18.04
C TRP A 282 -3.38 15.54 -18.14
N ARG A 283 -2.65 14.78 -18.95
CA ARG A 283 -1.23 15.05 -19.26
C ARG A 283 -0.81 14.44 -20.60
N VAL A 284 0.24 14.98 -21.21
CA VAL A 284 0.98 14.25 -22.26
C VAL A 284 1.91 13.25 -21.54
N PRO A 285 1.92 11.93 -21.87
CA PRO A 285 2.84 11.00 -21.21
C PRO A 285 4.30 11.29 -21.57
N ALA A 286 5.22 11.01 -20.64
CA ALA A 286 6.66 11.13 -20.89
C ALA A 286 7.16 10.04 -21.85
N GLY A 287 8.09 10.40 -22.73
CA GLY A 287 8.79 9.48 -23.63
C GLY A 287 8.80 9.89 -25.11
N ARG A 288 9.71 9.28 -25.88
CA ARG A 288 9.86 9.47 -27.33
C ARG A 288 8.68 8.89 -28.10
N ALA A 289 8.24 7.68 -27.75
CA ALA A 289 7.10 7.01 -28.35
C ALA A 289 5.78 7.70 -27.96
N ALA A 290 5.66 8.14 -26.70
CA ALA A 290 4.52 8.93 -26.24
C ALA A 290 4.41 10.27 -26.98
N ALA A 291 5.53 10.99 -27.19
CA ALA A 291 5.56 12.22 -27.98
C ALA A 291 5.27 12.01 -29.48
N ARG A 292 5.32 10.75 -29.97
CA ARG A 292 4.97 10.33 -31.33
C ARG A 292 3.52 9.83 -31.47
N ASP A 293 2.82 9.54 -30.38
CA ASP A 293 1.39 9.17 -30.39
C ASP A 293 0.53 10.42 -30.62
N ILE A 294 0.35 10.78 -31.90
CA ILE A 294 -0.53 11.86 -32.32
C ILE A 294 -1.93 11.31 -32.59
N ASP A 295 -2.93 11.83 -31.90
CA ASP A 295 -4.33 11.54 -32.20
C ASP A 295 -4.70 12.06 -33.60
N PRO A 296 -5.14 11.18 -34.54
CA PRO A 296 -5.48 11.59 -35.90
C PRO A 296 -6.74 12.46 -35.99
N ALA A 297 -7.58 12.52 -34.95
CA ALA A 297 -8.76 13.38 -34.93
C ALA A 297 -8.43 14.86 -34.59
N THR A 298 -7.48 15.10 -33.68
CA THR A 298 -7.11 16.46 -33.22
C THR A 298 -5.76 16.96 -33.73
N GLY A 299 -4.89 16.08 -34.24
CA GLY A 299 -3.53 16.44 -34.68
C GLY A 299 -2.60 16.85 -33.53
N ARG A 300 -2.85 16.35 -32.31
CA ARG A 300 -2.10 16.65 -31.08
C ARG A 300 -1.62 15.37 -30.39
N PRO A 301 -0.60 15.42 -29.52
CA PRO A 301 -0.23 14.28 -28.69
C PRO A 301 -1.43 13.75 -27.90
N ARG A 302 -1.58 12.43 -27.83
CA ARG A 302 -2.62 11.79 -27.04
C ARG A 302 -2.43 12.13 -25.56
N LEU A 303 -3.53 12.51 -24.92
CA LEU A 303 -3.52 12.79 -23.48
C LEU A 303 -3.85 11.52 -22.69
N PHE A 304 -3.08 11.25 -21.65
CA PHE A 304 -3.45 10.35 -20.57
C PHE A 304 -4.18 11.15 -19.49
N GLY A 305 -5.21 10.58 -18.88
CA GLY A 305 -5.90 11.26 -17.78
C GLY A 305 -7.22 10.61 -17.40
N GLY A 306 -8.03 11.39 -16.70
CA GLY A 306 -9.30 10.99 -16.12
C GLY A 306 -9.53 11.70 -14.80
N TYR A 307 -10.79 11.91 -14.44
CA TYR A 307 -11.19 12.38 -13.12
C TYR A 307 -12.49 11.70 -12.72
N TYR A 308 -12.93 12.00 -11.51
CA TYR A 308 -14.25 11.71 -11.01
C TYR A 308 -14.96 13.05 -10.82
N SER A 309 -15.86 13.40 -11.73
CA SER A 309 -16.91 14.37 -11.45
C SER A 309 -17.64 14.00 -10.15
N GLN A 310 -18.28 14.98 -9.51
CA GLN A 310 -19.21 14.72 -8.41
C GLN A 310 -20.38 13.90 -8.92
N ASP A 311 -20.77 14.18 -10.16
CA ASP A 311 -21.59 13.35 -11.01
C ASP A 311 -20.66 12.47 -11.89
N GLU A 312 -19.77 11.66 -11.28
CA GLU A 312 -18.91 10.57 -11.85
C GLU A 312 -18.46 9.59 -10.76
N VAL A 313 -18.41 10.11 -9.53
CA VAL A 313 -19.25 9.62 -8.43
C VAL A 313 -20.78 9.62 -8.84
N VAL A 314 -21.15 9.19 -10.09
CA VAL A 314 -22.46 9.33 -10.86
C VAL A 314 -22.40 9.17 -12.45
N MET A 315 -21.61 9.95 -13.21
CA MET A 315 -21.14 9.98 -14.67
C MET A 315 -21.56 11.23 -15.52
N SER A 316 -20.73 11.91 -16.36
CA SER A 316 -19.27 11.84 -16.71
C SER A 316 -18.77 13.01 -17.67
N ASP A 317 -17.48 13.00 -18.12
CA ASP A 317 -16.83 13.58 -19.37
C ASP A 317 -15.84 14.81 -19.35
N PRO A 318 -14.73 14.88 -20.17
CA PRO A 318 -13.52 15.71 -19.89
C PRO A 318 -12.75 16.50 -21.02
N PRO A 319 -11.69 17.33 -20.71
CA PRO A 319 -10.81 18.00 -21.70
C PRO A 319 -9.23 17.98 -21.43
N PRO A 320 -8.33 19.04 -21.30
CA PRO A 320 -6.86 18.91 -21.62
C PRO A 320 -5.73 19.41 -20.65
N ALA A 321 -4.50 18.87 -20.83
CA ALA A 321 -3.34 18.60 -19.93
C ALA A 321 -2.54 19.58 -18.98
N VAL A 322 -1.85 18.93 -18.00
CA VAL A 322 -0.73 19.31 -17.07
C VAL A 322 0.55 18.42 -17.27
N PRO A 323 1.65 18.54 -16.46
CA PRO A 323 2.91 17.77 -16.61
C PRO A 323 2.88 16.25 -16.29
N SER A 324 4.04 15.60 -16.42
CA SER A 324 4.19 14.14 -16.52
C SER A 324 5.31 13.49 -15.71
N ASP A 325 5.98 14.23 -14.83
CA ASP A 325 7.16 13.74 -14.11
C ASP A 325 6.81 13.20 -12.73
N TRP A 326 7.60 12.26 -12.22
CA TRP A 326 7.42 11.61 -10.92
C TRP A 326 8.39 12.17 -9.87
N GLY A 327 8.04 12.10 -8.58
CA GLY A 327 8.92 12.53 -7.48
C GLY A 327 8.55 13.91 -6.91
N VAL A 328 9.52 14.58 -6.29
CA VAL A 328 9.25 15.73 -5.40
C VAL A 328 9.29 17.05 -6.15
N PHE A 329 8.11 17.61 -6.43
CA PHE A 329 7.98 18.93 -7.04
C PHE A 329 8.31 20.04 -6.04
N THR A 330 8.83 21.16 -6.54
CA THR A 330 9.16 22.35 -5.72
C THR A 330 8.03 23.38 -5.67
N ASN A 331 6.87 23.06 -6.23
CA ASN A 331 5.68 23.91 -6.21
C ASN A 331 4.96 23.77 -4.87
N LEU A 332 4.80 24.86 -4.13
CA LEU A 332 3.99 24.90 -2.92
C LEU A 332 2.82 25.86 -3.11
N PHE A 333 1.70 25.59 -2.42
CA PHE A 333 0.69 26.62 -2.22
C PHE A 333 1.31 27.85 -1.56
N ASN A 334 0.86 29.04 -1.96
CA ASN A 334 1.18 30.27 -1.24
C ASN A 334 0.33 30.38 0.04
N VAL A 335 0.65 31.38 0.88
CA VAL A 335 0.08 31.56 2.23
C VAL A 335 -0.81 32.80 2.34
N GLU A 336 -1.41 33.22 1.23
CA GLU A 336 -2.35 34.34 1.15
C GLU A 336 -3.81 33.90 1.37
N GLU A 337 -4.64 34.84 1.85
CA GLU A 337 -6.07 34.59 2.10
C GLU A 337 -6.85 34.02 0.89
N PRO A 338 -6.62 34.41 -0.38
CA PRO A 338 -7.30 33.80 -1.52
C PRO A 338 -6.97 32.32 -1.75
N THR A 339 -5.78 31.86 -1.36
CA THR A 339 -5.40 30.45 -1.45
C THR A 339 -6.01 29.65 -0.31
N PHE A 340 -6.10 30.22 0.89
CA PHE A 340 -6.88 29.60 1.95
C PHE A 340 -8.38 29.54 1.61
N ALA A 341 -8.97 30.61 1.06
CA ALA A 341 -10.36 30.60 0.61
C ALA A 341 -10.61 29.51 -0.46
N PHE A 342 -9.73 29.38 -1.45
CA PHE A 342 -9.77 28.29 -2.44
C PHE A 342 -9.75 26.89 -1.78
N LEU A 343 -8.87 26.66 -0.80
CA LEU A 343 -8.78 25.36 -0.11
C LEU A 343 -9.97 25.11 0.82
N GLU A 344 -10.45 26.13 1.52
CA GLU A 344 -11.66 26.08 2.35
C GLU A 344 -12.89 25.76 1.48
N ASP A 345 -13.01 26.36 0.29
CA ASP A 345 -14.04 26.07 -0.71
C ASP A 345 -13.95 24.65 -1.29
N VAL A 346 -12.74 24.16 -1.67
CA VAL A 346 -12.52 22.78 -2.11
C VAL A 346 -12.89 21.80 -1.00
N LEU A 347 -12.48 22.08 0.26
CA LEU A 347 -12.80 21.24 1.40
C LEU A 347 -14.31 21.23 1.71
N ALA A 348 -15.04 22.31 1.45
CA ALA A 348 -16.50 22.32 1.58
C ALA A 348 -17.15 21.29 0.64
N GLU A 349 -16.84 21.34 -0.66
CA GLU A 349 -17.38 20.37 -1.64
C GLU A 349 -16.94 18.92 -1.31
N VAL A 350 -15.68 18.70 -0.91
CA VAL A 350 -15.20 17.40 -0.40
C VAL A 350 -15.99 16.92 0.83
N MET A 351 -16.30 17.81 1.78
CA MET A 351 -17.06 17.47 3.00
C MET A 351 -18.55 17.23 2.75
N GLU A 352 -19.12 17.67 1.62
CA GLU A 352 -20.48 17.30 1.21
C GLU A 352 -20.51 15.90 0.58
N LEU A 353 -19.51 15.57 -0.26
CA LEU A 353 -19.40 14.28 -0.94
C LEU A 353 -19.00 13.13 0.00
N PHE A 354 -18.04 13.36 0.90
CA PHE A 354 -17.43 12.31 1.72
C PHE A 354 -17.94 12.38 3.17
N PRO A 355 -18.80 11.43 3.62
CA PRO A 355 -19.37 11.47 4.98
C PRO A 355 -18.40 11.05 6.09
N GLY A 356 -17.18 10.61 5.76
CA GLY A 356 -16.18 10.15 6.73
C GLY A 356 -15.75 11.22 7.75
N GLN A 357 -15.42 10.82 8.98
CA GLN A 357 -14.95 11.77 9.99
C GLN A 357 -13.59 12.38 9.63
N PHE A 358 -12.72 11.61 9.00
CA PHE A 358 -11.34 11.98 8.71
C PHE A 358 -11.19 12.52 7.29
N ILE A 359 -10.46 13.62 7.14
CA ILE A 359 -9.99 14.16 5.85
C ILE A 359 -8.46 14.18 5.88
N HIS A 360 -7.83 13.57 4.87
CA HIS A 360 -6.37 13.61 4.71
C HIS A 360 -5.96 14.91 4.00
N VAL A 361 -4.94 15.60 4.49
CA VAL A 361 -4.45 16.87 3.92
C VAL A 361 -3.02 16.81 3.37
N GLY A 362 -2.43 15.62 3.33
CA GLY A 362 -1.02 15.44 2.94
C GLY A 362 -0.07 16.05 3.97
N GLY A 363 0.78 16.97 3.53
CA GLY A 363 1.81 17.66 4.35
C GLY A 363 3.20 17.02 4.24
N ASP A 364 3.27 15.89 3.54
CA ASP A 364 4.44 15.24 2.95
C ASP A 364 5.29 16.18 2.07
N GLU A 365 6.58 15.81 1.96
CA GLU A 365 7.57 16.22 0.94
C GLU A 365 7.68 17.71 0.54
N ALA A 366 7.08 18.64 1.30
CA ALA A 366 7.02 20.07 1.01
C ALA A 366 8.40 20.77 1.04
N VAL A 367 9.11 20.75 -0.09
CA VAL A 367 10.43 21.37 -0.30
C VAL A 367 10.31 22.90 -0.30
N LYS A 368 10.79 23.52 0.78
CA LYS A 368 10.61 24.96 1.08
C LYS A 368 11.37 25.93 0.17
N ASP A 369 12.02 25.48 -0.90
CA ASP A 369 12.91 26.35 -1.70
C ASP A 369 12.16 27.45 -2.47
N GLN A 370 10.91 27.21 -2.91
CA GLN A 370 10.06 28.26 -3.49
C GLN A 370 9.64 29.32 -2.45
N TRP A 371 9.34 28.89 -1.20
CA TRP A 371 9.01 29.81 -0.11
C TRP A 371 10.22 30.68 0.29
N LYS A 372 11.41 30.07 0.44
CA LYS A 372 12.69 30.79 0.69
C LYS A 372 13.06 31.79 -0.41
N ALA A 373 12.68 31.50 -1.66
CA ALA A 373 12.90 32.41 -2.79
C ALA A 373 11.87 33.56 -2.86
N SER A 374 10.75 33.46 -2.14
CA SER A 374 9.62 34.39 -2.26
C SER A 374 9.66 35.51 -1.22
N ALA A 375 10.03 36.71 -1.66
CA ALA A 375 10.01 37.91 -0.84
C ALA A 375 8.63 38.20 -0.21
N ARG A 376 7.53 37.82 -0.89
CA ARG A 376 6.16 37.95 -0.35
C ARG A 376 5.87 36.92 0.73
N VAL A 377 6.33 35.66 0.59
CA VAL A 377 6.20 34.67 1.67
C VAL A 377 6.97 35.11 2.90
N HIS A 378 8.20 35.63 2.75
CA HIS A 378 8.95 36.21 3.87
C HIS A 378 8.26 37.42 4.51
N GLU A 379 7.49 38.21 3.77
CA GLU A 379 6.65 39.27 4.32
C GLU A 379 5.47 38.72 5.11
N ARG A 380 4.75 37.76 4.53
CA ARG A 380 3.64 37.06 5.17
C ARG A 380 4.08 36.32 6.45
N MET A 381 5.29 35.77 6.50
CA MET A 381 5.87 35.21 7.72
C MET A 381 6.04 36.26 8.83
N ARG A 382 6.42 37.50 8.49
CA ARG A 382 6.52 38.62 9.45
C ARG A 382 5.14 39.11 9.90
N GLU A 383 4.14 39.13 9.03
CA GLU A 383 2.75 39.43 9.39
C GLU A 383 2.18 38.41 10.40
N LEU A 384 2.46 37.12 10.17
CA LEU A 384 1.98 36.00 10.98
C LEU A 384 2.83 35.74 12.25
N GLY A 385 4.01 36.34 12.35
CA GLY A 385 4.93 36.15 13.47
C GLY A 385 5.62 34.78 13.51
N VAL A 386 5.65 34.04 12.39
CA VAL A 386 6.26 32.70 12.31
C VAL A 386 7.76 32.78 11.97
N ALA A 387 8.57 31.93 12.61
CA ALA A 387 10.02 32.05 12.62
C ALA A 387 10.77 31.26 11.51
N SER A 388 10.08 30.36 10.80
CA SER A 388 10.66 29.53 9.73
C SER A 388 9.58 29.04 8.76
N GLU A 389 10.00 28.50 7.62
CA GLU A 389 9.11 27.92 6.61
C GLU A 389 8.41 26.65 7.13
N ASP A 390 9.02 25.89 8.04
CA ASP A 390 8.36 24.75 8.68
C ASP A 390 7.33 25.20 9.74
N ALA A 391 7.57 26.32 10.43
CA ALA A 391 6.56 26.95 11.28
C ALA A 391 5.41 27.58 10.46
N LEU A 392 5.70 28.04 9.25
CA LEU A 392 4.68 28.49 8.29
C LEU A 392 3.83 27.33 7.76
N GLN A 393 4.44 26.16 7.50
CA GLN A 393 3.69 24.93 7.22
C GLN A 393 2.82 24.53 8.43
N GLY A 394 3.35 24.63 9.65
CA GLY A 394 2.57 24.44 10.88
C GLY A 394 1.35 25.34 10.97
N TYR A 395 1.49 26.63 10.69
CA TYR A 395 0.38 27.58 10.61
C TYR A 395 -0.67 27.17 9.55
N PHE A 396 -0.23 26.77 8.36
CA PHE A 396 -1.10 26.32 7.27
C PHE A 396 -1.90 25.07 7.66
N THR A 397 -1.23 24.03 8.15
CA THR A 397 -1.86 22.79 8.65
C THR A 397 -2.79 23.08 9.83
N HIS A 398 -2.43 24.01 10.73
CA HIS A 398 -3.30 24.41 11.83
C HIS A 398 -4.61 25.04 11.34
N ARG A 399 -4.54 26.00 10.40
CA ARG A 399 -5.73 26.65 9.84
C ARG A 399 -6.67 25.66 9.14
N MET A 400 -6.13 24.73 8.35
CA MET A 400 -6.95 23.67 7.72
C MET A 400 -7.54 22.72 8.77
N GLY A 401 -6.80 22.38 9.82
CA GLY A 401 -7.31 21.62 10.96
C GLY A 401 -8.45 22.34 11.71
N GLU A 402 -8.33 23.64 11.94
CA GLU A 402 -9.42 24.44 12.55
C GLU A 402 -10.66 24.51 11.67
N TYR A 403 -10.51 24.67 10.36
CA TYR A 403 -11.61 24.66 9.40
C TYR A 403 -12.34 23.31 9.38
N LEU A 404 -11.61 22.19 9.30
CA LEU A 404 -12.16 20.84 9.36
C LEU A 404 -12.90 20.59 10.69
N ARG A 405 -12.29 20.97 11.81
CA ARG A 405 -12.87 20.85 13.16
C ARG A 405 -14.16 21.66 13.34
N ALA A 406 -14.23 22.86 12.75
CA ALA A 406 -15.45 23.67 12.74
C ALA A 406 -16.62 23.00 12.00
N HIS A 407 -16.33 22.14 11.03
CA HIS A 407 -17.30 21.33 10.27
C HIS A 407 -17.45 19.90 10.80
N GLY A 408 -16.93 19.60 12.00
CA GLY A 408 -17.06 18.30 12.66
C GLY A 408 -16.18 17.18 12.08
N ARG A 409 -15.23 17.52 11.20
CA ARG A 409 -14.22 16.59 10.66
C ARG A 409 -12.94 16.62 11.51
N ARG A 410 -12.09 15.61 11.35
CA ARG A 410 -10.74 15.52 11.92
C ARG A 410 -9.71 15.50 10.80
N LEU A 411 -8.61 16.21 11.00
CA LEU A 411 -7.47 16.21 10.09
C LEU A 411 -6.65 14.92 10.25
N VAL A 412 -6.16 14.38 9.13
CA VAL A 412 -5.06 13.42 9.08
C VAL A 412 -3.99 13.98 8.14
N GLY A 413 -2.73 13.77 8.47
CA GLY A 413 -1.61 14.11 7.58
C GLY A 413 -0.38 13.27 7.87
N TRP A 414 0.56 13.27 6.93
CA TRP A 414 1.81 12.52 7.05
C TRP A 414 2.71 13.08 8.15
N ASP A 415 3.63 12.26 8.69
CA ASP A 415 4.40 12.59 9.89
C ASP A 415 5.29 13.86 9.81
N GLU A 416 5.48 14.43 8.63
CA GLU A 416 5.95 15.80 8.40
C GLU A 416 5.20 16.86 9.21
N ILE A 417 3.89 16.72 9.44
CA ILE A 417 3.08 17.73 10.16
C ILE A 417 3.55 17.92 11.62
N LEU A 418 4.27 16.94 12.19
CA LEU A 418 4.92 17.07 13.51
C LEU A 418 5.95 18.21 13.56
N LYS A 419 6.59 18.55 12.43
CA LYS A 419 7.64 19.60 12.35
C LYS A 419 7.09 21.01 12.64
N GLY A 420 5.87 21.28 12.19
CA GLY A 420 5.20 22.58 12.34
C GLY A 420 4.30 22.69 13.58
N GLY A 421 3.98 21.56 14.21
CA GLY A 421 2.98 21.46 15.27
C GLY A 421 1.62 21.00 14.74
N VAL A 422 0.95 20.13 15.48
CA VAL A 422 -0.23 19.37 15.03
C VAL A 422 -1.51 19.89 15.71
N PRO A 423 -2.66 19.99 15.00
CA PRO A 423 -3.93 20.33 15.64
C PRO A 423 -4.29 19.33 16.75
N PRO A 424 -4.83 19.77 17.92
CA PRO A 424 -4.98 18.90 19.11
C PRO A 424 -5.80 17.62 18.93
N ASP A 425 -6.66 17.55 17.92
CA ASP A 425 -7.52 16.42 17.58
C ASP A 425 -7.16 15.74 16.25
N ALA A 426 -6.11 16.18 15.56
CA ALA A 426 -5.63 15.53 14.34
C ALA A 426 -4.94 14.19 14.62
N ALA A 427 -4.90 13.32 13.60
CA ALA A 427 -4.14 12.08 13.60
C ALA A 427 -2.93 12.16 12.65
N VAL A 428 -1.88 11.38 12.95
CA VAL A 428 -0.63 11.37 12.18
C VAL A 428 -0.46 10.03 11.45
N MET A 429 -0.18 10.06 10.16
CA MET A 429 0.16 8.86 9.38
C MET A 429 1.69 8.75 9.25
N SER A 430 2.25 7.73 9.89
CA SER A 430 3.71 7.53 9.99
C SER A 430 4.22 6.71 8.80
N TRP A 431 4.93 7.36 7.89
CA TRP A 431 5.46 6.73 6.67
C TRP A 431 6.98 6.65 6.67
N ARG A 432 7.69 7.58 7.33
CA ARG A 432 9.16 7.56 7.44
C ARG A 432 9.61 6.67 8.61
N GLY A 433 9.21 5.41 8.52
CA GLY A 433 9.29 4.44 9.62
C GLY A 433 8.16 4.59 10.64
N VAL A 434 8.34 4.00 11.82
CA VAL A 434 7.36 4.00 12.93
C VAL A 434 7.54 5.18 13.91
N GLN A 435 8.60 5.96 13.71
CA GLN A 435 9.07 7.02 14.61
C GLN A 435 8.10 8.22 14.65
N GLY A 436 7.42 8.52 13.54
CA GLY A 436 6.34 9.51 13.51
C GLY A 436 5.17 9.11 14.41
N ALA A 437 4.75 7.85 14.36
CA ALA A 437 3.69 7.32 15.22
C ALA A 437 4.10 7.31 16.71
N ILE A 438 5.35 6.94 17.03
CA ILE A 438 5.89 7.03 18.41
C ILE A 438 5.82 8.48 18.90
N ALA A 439 6.26 9.45 18.11
CA ALA A 439 6.24 10.87 18.48
C ALA A 439 4.82 11.42 18.63
N ALA A 440 3.90 11.03 17.73
CA ALA A 440 2.49 11.43 17.78
C ALA A 440 1.77 10.87 19.01
N ALA A 441 1.91 9.57 19.28
CA ALA A 441 1.29 8.91 20.43
C ALA A 441 1.83 9.44 21.77
N ALA A 442 3.15 9.65 21.88
CA ALA A 442 3.76 10.26 23.06
C ALA A 442 3.35 11.73 23.29
N ALA A 443 2.88 12.42 22.24
CA ALA A 443 2.28 13.76 22.32
C ALA A 443 0.74 13.72 22.52
N GLY A 444 0.13 12.54 22.58
CA GLY A 444 -1.31 12.35 22.79
C GLY A 444 -2.18 12.41 21.53
N HIS A 445 -1.59 12.44 20.33
CA HIS A 445 -2.31 12.39 19.06
C HIS A 445 -2.61 10.94 18.65
N ASP A 446 -3.71 10.74 17.91
CA ASP A 446 -3.98 9.46 17.26
C ASP A 446 -2.93 9.20 16.14
N ALA A 447 -2.58 7.94 15.87
CA ALA A 447 -1.58 7.56 14.87
C ALA A 447 -2.02 6.38 13.98
N VAL A 448 -1.64 6.40 12.70
CA VAL A 448 -1.73 5.28 11.74
C VAL A 448 -0.32 4.86 11.34
N LEU A 449 -0.03 3.56 11.38
CA LEU A 449 1.23 3.00 10.89
C LEU A 449 1.13 2.74 9.38
N SER A 450 2.01 3.35 8.60
CA SER A 450 2.07 3.20 7.14
C SER A 450 3.50 3.28 6.57
N PRO A 451 4.51 2.62 7.17
CA PRO A 451 5.91 2.85 6.83
C PRO A 451 6.35 2.34 5.45
N ASP A 452 7.11 3.17 4.73
CA ASP A 452 8.04 2.73 3.69
C ASP A 452 9.20 1.94 4.34
N PRO A 453 9.73 0.88 3.70
CA PRO A 453 9.20 0.25 2.48
C PRO A 453 8.06 -0.75 2.74
N THR A 454 7.96 -1.34 3.94
CA THR A 454 7.19 -2.58 4.16
C THR A 454 5.69 -2.47 3.94
N LEU A 455 5.07 -1.29 4.13
CA LEU A 455 3.67 -1.07 3.78
C LEU A 455 3.48 -0.27 2.48
N TYR A 456 4.51 -0.18 1.63
CA TYR A 456 4.46 0.46 0.29
C TYR A 456 4.32 -0.61 -0.80
N LEU A 457 3.09 -0.76 -1.29
CA LEU A 457 2.66 -1.78 -2.25
C LEU A 457 3.15 -1.52 -3.68
N ASP A 458 3.74 -0.37 -3.96
CA ASP A 458 4.46 -0.08 -5.20
C ASP A 458 5.88 -0.67 -5.23
N SER A 459 6.37 -1.20 -4.10
CA SER A 459 7.57 -2.07 -4.06
C SER A 459 7.30 -3.44 -4.68
N ARG A 460 8.31 -4.04 -5.32
CA ARG A 460 8.25 -5.42 -5.84
C ARG A 460 7.90 -6.43 -4.75
N GLN A 461 7.23 -7.52 -5.12
CA GLN A 461 6.82 -8.63 -4.24
C GLN A 461 7.80 -9.81 -4.28
N GLY A 462 8.56 -9.93 -5.37
CA GLY A 462 9.53 -11.00 -5.59
C GLY A 462 10.72 -10.54 -6.42
N ARG A 463 11.47 -11.52 -6.94
CA ARG A 463 12.73 -11.28 -7.66
C ARG A 463 12.68 -11.68 -9.13
N SER A 464 11.61 -12.31 -9.59
CA SER A 464 11.47 -12.73 -10.99
C SER A 464 11.60 -11.53 -11.95
N PRO A 465 12.21 -11.70 -13.15
CA PRO A 465 12.09 -10.74 -14.25
C PRO A 465 10.66 -10.56 -14.77
N SER A 466 9.72 -11.45 -14.40
CA SER A 466 8.28 -11.28 -14.67
C SER A 466 7.56 -10.38 -13.65
N GLU A 467 8.25 -9.91 -12.61
CA GLU A 467 7.69 -8.91 -11.69
C GLU A 467 7.46 -7.59 -12.42
N PRO A 468 6.32 -6.92 -12.19
CA PRO A 468 6.02 -5.65 -12.83
C PRO A 468 6.94 -4.51 -12.36
N PRO A 469 6.90 -3.37 -13.06
CA PRO A 469 7.50 -2.11 -12.62
C PRO A 469 7.04 -1.66 -11.23
N GLY A 470 7.94 -1.02 -10.49
CA GLY A 470 7.79 -0.68 -9.07
C GLY A 470 9.14 -0.31 -8.43
N ARG A 471 9.17 -0.06 -7.11
CA ARG A 471 10.43 0.20 -6.39
C ARG A 471 11.32 -1.05 -6.43
N GLY A 472 12.64 -0.85 -6.48
CA GLY A 472 13.63 -1.92 -6.56
C GLY A 472 13.80 -2.72 -5.26
N THR A 473 13.36 -2.17 -4.12
CA THR A 473 13.17 -2.91 -2.87
C THR A 473 12.13 -4.01 -3.07
N VAL A 474 12.40 -5.19 -2.52
CA VAL A 474 11.49 -6.34 -2.58
C VAL A 474 10.87 -6.54 -1.20
N GLU A 475 9.59 -6.19 -1.08
CA GLU A 475 8.79 -6.35 0.14
C GLU A 475 7.78 -7.47 -0.11
N THR A 476 8.06 -8.65 0.43
CA THR A 476 7.30 -9.87 0.14
C THR A 476 6.01 -9.95 0.94
N LEU A 477 5.18 -10.96 0.66
CA LEU A 477 4.04 -11.31 1.51
C LEU A 477 4.45 -11.63 2.95
N ALA A 478 5.67 -12.13 3.17
CA ALA A 478 6.17 -12.43 4.51
C ALA A 478 6.52 -11.17 5.29
N ASP A 479 7.08 -10.15 4.64
CA ASP A 479 7.51 -8.90 5.32
C ASP A 479 6.30 -8.12 5.83
N VAL A 480 5.23 -8.02 5.02
CA VAL A 480 3.93 -7.48 5.45
C VAL A 480 3.29 -8.28 6.58
N TYR A 481 3.45 -9.61 6.59
CA TYR A 481 2.89 -10.47 7.65
C TYR A 481 3.62 -10.33 8.99
N HIS A 482 4.94 -10.16 8.96
CA HIS A 482 5.77 -10.04 10.16
C HIS A 482 5.91 -8.59 10.67
N PHE A 483 5.29 -7.61 9.98
CA PHE A 483 5.23 -6.24 10.45
C PHE A 483 4.53 -6.13 11.82
N ASP A 484 5.23 -5.60 12.82
CA ASP A 484 4.63 -5.26 14.12
C ASP A 484 4.08 -3.82 14.08
N PRO A 485 2.75 -3.62 14.22
CA PRO A 485 2.14 -2.29 14.32
C PRO A 485 2.20 -1.67 15.73
N LEU A 486 2.70 -2.37 16.77
CA LEU A 486 2.86 -1.83 18.14
C LEU A 486 4.29 -1.94 18.70
N PRO A 487 5.35 -1.56 17.93
CA PRO A 487 6.73 -1.79 18.34
C PRO A 487 7.15 -0.88 19.50
N GLY A 488 7.83 -1.48 20.48
CA GLY A 488 8.48 -0.75 21.58
C GLY A 488 7.50 0.13 22.37
N PRO A 489 7.66 1.47 22.40
CA PRO A 489 6.76 2.37 23.14
C PRO A 489 5.28 2.23 22.76
N LEU A 490 4.97 1.94 21.48
CA LEU A 490 3.59 1.89 20.98
C LEU A 490 2.75 0.78 21.63
N ALA A 491 3.37 -0.27 22.20
CA ALA A 491 2.66 -1.26 23.00
C ALA A 491 2.06 -0.67 24.30
N GLY A 492 2.68 0.37 24.87
CA GLY A 492 2.15 1.13 25.99
C GLY A 492 1.05 2.10 25.57
N ASP A 493 1.31 2.88 24.52
CA ASP A 493 0.42 3.96 24.04
C ASP A 493 -0.64 3.49 23.03
N GLN A 494 -0.90 2.18 22.95
CA GLN A 494 -1.77 1.52 21.95
C GLN A 494 -3.18 2.11 21.79
N ALA A 495 -3.70 2.84 22.79
CA ALA A 495 -5.00 3.53 22.69
C ALA A 495 -5.01 4.63 21.61
N HIS A 496 -3.85 5.26 21.37
CA HIS A 496 -3.63 6.25 20.32
C HIS A 496 -3.38 5.63 18.95
N VAL A 497 -3.03 4.34 18.88
CA VAL A 497 -2.84 3.67 17.59
C VAL A 497 -4.20 3.32 16.99
N LEU A 498 -4.58 4.03 15.93
CA LEU A 498 -5.77 3.74 15.13
C LEU A 498 -5.67 2.33 14.52
N GLY A 499 -4.47 2.01 14.03
CA GLY A 499 -4.15 0.78 13.32
C GLY A 499 -3.12 1.04 12.24
N LEU A 500 -3.30 0.38 11.10
CA LEU A 500 -2.33 0.34 10.02
C LEU A 500 -2.97 0.49 8.63
N GLN A 501 -2.15 0.93 7.68
CA GLN A 501 -2.52 1.13 6.29
C GLN A 501 -1.35 0.81 5.36
N ALA A 502 -1.60 0.11 4.26
CA ALA A 502 -0.62 -0.04 3.17
C ALA A 502 -1.00 0.82 1.97
N ASN A 503 -0.01 1.39 1.30
CA ASN A 503 -0.21 2.39 0.26
C ASN A 503 0.19 1.84 -1.10
N LEU A 504 -0.69 1.95 -2.10
CA LEU A 504 -0.33 1.73 -3.50
C LEU A 504 -0.18 3.09 -4.19
N TRP A 505 1.06 3.58 -4.26
CA TRP A 505 1.44 4.65 -5.18
C TRP A 505 1.47 4.12 -6.62
N THR A 506 1.24 4.96 -7.63
CA THR A 506 1.01 4.46 -9.01
C THR A 506 1.93 5.00 -10.10
N GLU A 507 3.07 5.63 -9.79
CA GLU A 507 4.09 6.12 -10.75
C GLU A 507 4.50 5.05 -11.79
N HIS A 508 4.55 3.79 -11.38
CA HIS A 508 4.94 2.64 -12.23
C HIS A 508 3.78 1.65 -12.45
N VAL A 509 2.66 1.88 -11.78
CA VAL A 509 1.47 1.01 -11.75
C VAL A 509 0.47 1.49 -12.83
N ARG A 510 0.89 1.39 -14.10
CA ARG A 510 0.19 2.00 -15.26
C ARG A 510 -1.22 1.44 -15.55
N THR A 511 -1.60 0.25 -15.04
CA THR A 511 -2.89 -0.40 -15.36
C THR A 511 -3.60 -0.96 -14.13
N GLU A 512 -4.90 -1.20 -14.26
CA GLU A 512 -5.77 -1.78 -13.22
C GLU A 512 -5.35 -3.21 -12.82
N GLU A 513 -4.92 -4.03 -13.79
CA GLU A 513 -4.42 -5.38 -13.55
C GLU A 513 -3.10 -5.36 -12.78
N ARG A 514 -2.26 -4.35 -13.03
CA ARG A 514 -1.03 -4.11 -12.27
C ARG A 514 -1.34 -3.61 -10.86
N ALA A 515 -2.33 -2.72 -10.70
CA ALA A 515 -2.77 -2.24 -9.39
C ALA A 515 -3.35 -3.37 -8.51
N ALA A 516 -4.15 -4.26 -9.10
CA ALA A 516 -4.60 -5.48 -8.43
C ALA A 516 -3.42 -6.40 -8.06
N TYR A 517 -2.48 -6.64 -9.00
CA TYR A 517 -1.31 -7.49 -8.79
C TYR A 517 -0.42 -7.02 -7.64
N MET A 518 -0.13 -5.71 -7.60
CA MET A 518 0.73 -5.09 -6.58
C MET A 518 0.08 -5.06 -5.19
N THR A 519 -1.26 -5.07 -5.14
CA THR A 519 -2.04 -5.12 -3.89
C THR A 519 -2.17 -6.53 -3.33
N TRP A 520 -2.47 -7.52 -4.17
CA TRP A 520 -2.82 -8.87 -3.75
C TRP A 520 -1.69 -9.86 -4.09
N PRO A 521 -1.18 -10.65 -3.11
CA PRO A 521 -1.82 -11.00 -1.84
C PRO A 521 -1.40 -10.16 -0.62
N ARG A 522 -0.50 -9.17 -0.73
CA ARG A 522 0.01 -8.41 0.44
C ARG A 522 -1.09 -7.80 1.32
N ALA A 523 -2.14 -7.25 0.73
CA ALA A 523 -3.29 -6.73 1.46
C ALA A 523 -4.04 -7.80 2.30
N ALA A 524 -3.92 -9.09 1.98
CA ALA A 524 -4.48 -10.18 2.78
C ALA A 524 -3.63 -10.48 4.03
N ALA A 525 -2.30 -10.29 3.98
CA ALA A 525 -1.43 -10.32 5.17
C ALA A 525 -1.67 -9.09 6.05
N LEU A 526 -1.77 -7.90 5.45
CA LEU A 526 -2.13 -6.65 6.15
C LEU A 526 -3.46 -6.80 6.91
N ALA A 527 -4.46 -7.40 6.25
CA ALA A 527 -5.75 -7.71 6.85
C ALA A 527 -5.63 -8.66 8.05
N GLU A 528 -4.77 -9.69 7.97
CA GLU A 528 -4.51 -10.59 9.10
C GLU A 528 -3.84 -9.87 10.27
N VAL A 529 -2.77 -9.11 10.04
CA VAL A 529 -2.08 -8.29 11.06
C VAL A 529 -3.02 -7.26 11.70
N GLY A 530 -3.93 -6.69 10.90
CA GLY A 530 -4.91 -5.68 11.29
C GLY A 530 -6.13 -6.20 12.03
N TRP A 531 -6.53 -7.45 11.79
CA TRP A 531 -7.74 -8.06 12.33
C TRP A 531 -7.43 -9.06 13.45
N SER A 532 -6.52 -10.01 13.23
CA SER A 532 -6.28 -11.14 14.13
C SER A 532 -5.52 -10.70 15.39
N PRO A 533 -5.86 -11.22 16.58
CA PRO A 533 -5.10 -10.94 17.80
C PRO A 533 -3.71 -11.59 17.72
N PRO A 534 -2.66 -11.04 18.37
CA PRO A 534 -1.28 -11.52 18.21
C PRO A 534 -1.08 -13.02 18.42
N GLY A 535 -1.76 -13.63 19.39
CA GLY A 535 -1.73 -15.08 19.64
C GLY A 535 -2.43 -15.96 18.59
N ARG A 536 -2.88 -15.39 17.47
CA ARG A 536 -3.40 -16.09 16.28
C ARG A 536 -2.56 -15.85 15.02
N LEU A 537 -1.51 -15.02 15.10
CA LEU A 537 -0.57 -14.81 13.99
C LEU A 537 0.47 -15.94 13.98
N ASP A 538 0.48 -16.73 12.91
CA ASP A 538 1.41 -17.82 12.65
C ASP A 538 1.58 -17.94 11.13
N TRP A 539 2.77 -17.63 10.64
CA TRP A 539 3.10 -17.67 9.21
C TRP A 539 2.89 -19.06 8.58
N SER A 540 3.06 -20.14 9.35
CA SER A 540 2.83 -21.52 8.89
C SER A 540 1.34 -21.81 8.73
N ASP A 541 0.49 -21.29 9.62
CA ASP A 541 -0.96 -21.41 9.52
C ASP A 541 -1.51 -20.51 8.39
N PHE A 542 -0.98 -19.29 8.23
CA PHE A 542 -1.35 -18.38 7.15
C PHE A 542 -1.00 -18.94 5.77
N THR A 543 0.23 -19.43 5.58
CA THR A 543 0.65 -20.03 4.30
C THR A 543 -0.13 -21.30 3.96
N LEU A 544 -0.60 -22.07 4.94
CA LEU A 544 -1.53 -23.19 4.72
C LEU A 544 -2.92 -22.74 4.24
N ARG A 545 -3.35 -21.50 4.54
CA ARG A 545 -4.64 -20.93 4.14
C ARG A 545 -4.59 -20.21 2.78
N LEU A 546 -3.43 -19.72 2.34
CA LEU A 546 -3.25 -19.05 1.04
C LEU A 546 -3.79 -19.82 -0.19
N PRO A 547 -3.67 -21.15 -0.30
CA PRO A 547 -4.25 -21.89 -1.43
C PRO A 547 -5.78 -21.81 -1.53
N ALA A 548 -6.49 -21.45 -0.46
CA ALA A 548 -7.91 -21.11 -0.54
C ALA A 548 -8.14 -19.64 -0.96
N GLU A 549 -7.29 -18.72 -0.52
CA GLU A 549 -7.39 -17.32 -0.91
C GLU A 549 -7.11 -17.12 -2.40
N PHE A 550 -6.06 -17.73 -2.95
CA PHE A 550 -5.82 -17.68 -4.40
C PHE A 550 -6.99 -18.27 -5.22
N ARG A 551 -7.71 -19.28 -4.69
CA ARG A 551 -8.95 -19.77 -5.30
C ARG A 551 -10.11 -18.77 -5.21
N ARG A 552 -10.22 -18.00 -4.12
CA ARG A 552 -11.21 -16.93 -3.94
C ARG A 552 -10.90 -15.75 -4.87
N LEU A 553 -9.71 -15.19 -4.80
CA LEU A 553 -9.20 -14.13 -5.69
C LEU A 553 -9.42 -14.48 -7.17
N LYS A 554 -9.07 -15.71 -7.58
CA LYS A 554 -9.31 -16.20 -8.94
C LYS A 554 -10.80 -16.32 -9.30
N SER A 555 -11.67 -16.73 -8.37
CA SER A 555 -13.12 -16.78 -8.59
C SER A 555 -13.78 -15.39 -8.68
N LEU A 556 -13.12 -14.37 -8.14
CA LEU A 556 -13.54 -12.96 -8.15
C LEU A 556 -12.92 -12.15 -9.32
N GLY A 557 -12.10 -12.78 -10.16
CA GLY A 557 -11.42 -12.12 -11.28
C GLY A 557 -10.29 -11.17 -10.86
N VAL A 558 -9.74 -11.31 -9.65
CA VAL A 558 -8.59 -10.52 -9.21
C VAL A 558 -7.34 -11.00 -9.92
N HIS A 559 -6.54 -10.08 -10.47
CA HIS A 559 -5.18 -10.34 -10.89
C HIS A 559 -4.25 -10.16 -9.68
N TYR A 560 -3.46 -11.17 -9.32
CA TYR A 560 -2.69 -11.23 -8.07
C TYR A 560 -1.31 -11.86 -8.31
N SER A 561 -0.34 -11.57 -7.44
CA SER A 561 0.97 -12.22 -7.45
C SER A 561 0.94 -13.60 -6.78
N ASP A 562 1.59 -14.59 -7.37
CA ASP A 562 1.89 -15.89 -6.75
C ASP A 562 3.39 -16.13 -6.54
N ASP A 563 4.24 -15.08 -6.58
CA ASP A 563 5.70 -15.18 -6.36
C ASP A 563 6.06 -15.75 -4.97
N VAL A 564 5.16 -15.68 -3.98
CA VAL A 564 5.31 -16.37 -2.67
C VAL A 564 5.26 -17.91 -2.77
N LEU A 565 4.75 -18.45 -3.88
CA LEU A 565 4.75 -19.87 -4.22
C LEU A 565 5.86 -20.22 -5.24
N ALA A 566 6.56 -19.23 -5.81
CA ALA A 566 7.57 -19.45 -6.81
C ALA A 566 8.83 -20.09 -6.19
N PRO A 567 9.48 -21.06 -6.85
CA PRO A 567 10.76 -21.58 -6.42
C PRO A 567 11.85 -20.50 -6.58
N PRO A 568 12.92 -20.51 -5.75
CA PRO A 568 14.05 -19.61 -5.93
C PRO A 568 14.64 -19.71 -7.35
N ARG A 569 14.68 -18.58 -8.07
CA ARG A 569 15.27 -18.48 -9.40
C ARG A 569 16.79 -18.69 -9.32
N SER A 570 17.32 -19.57 -10.18
CA SER A 570 18.75 -19.76 -10.41
C SER A 570 19.04 -19.65 -11.90
N VAL A 571 20.09 -18.94 -12.27
CA VAL A 571 20.54 -18.70 -13.65
C VAL A 571 21.97 -19.22 -13.78
N GLY A 572 22.26 -20.02 -14.81
CA GLY A 572 23.60 -20.56 -15.07
C GLY A 572 24.51 -19.58 -15.81
N SER A 573 25.83 -19.77 -15.72
CA SER A 573 26.87 -18.85 -16.23
C SER A 573 26.84 -18.54 -17.74
N HIS A 574 26.06 -19.28 -18.52
CA HIS A 574 25.90 -19.12 -19.96
C HIS A 574 24.43 -18.89 -20.39
N ASP A 575 23.51 -18.78 -19.43
CA ASP A 575 22.12 -18.41 -19.68
C ASP A 575 22.00 -16.89 -19.91
N ARG A 576 20.79 -16.42 -20.26
CA ARG A 576 20.49 -14.99 -20.29
C ARG A 576 20.20 -14.49 -18.88
N HIS A 577 21.13 -13.70 -18.34
CA HIS A 577 20.93 -12.95 -17.10
C HIS A 577 20.17 -11.67 -17.42
N MET A 578 18.92 -11.57 -16.98
CA MET A 578 18.12 -10.34 -17.12
C MET A 578 18.67 -9.26 -16.18
N SER A 579 18.28 -8.00 -16.38
CA SER A 579 18.69 -6.89 -15.49
C SER A 579 18.38 -7.14 -14.00
N GLN A 580 17.32 -7.89 -13.70
CA GLN A 580 16.93 -8.32 -12.35
C GLN A 580 17.85 -9.40 -11.75
N ASP A 581 18.63 -10.10 -12.57
CA ASP A 581 19.66 -11.07 -12.15
C ASP A 581 21.04 -10.42 -11.93
N LEU A 582 21.21 -9.16 -12.33
CA LEU A 582 22.46 -8.41 -12.20
C LEU A 582 22.50 -7.59 -10.91
N LYS A 583 23.69 -7.39 -10.33
CA LYS A 583 23.87 -6.47 -9.21
C LYS A 583 23.85 -5.03 -9.74
N THR A 584 23.12 -4.12 -9.10
CA THR A 584 23.33 -2.68 -9.32
C THR A 584 24.59 -2.21 -8.58
N CYS A 585 25.25 -1.18 -9.09
CA CYS A 585 26.55 -0.74 -8.56
C CYS A 585 26.52 -0.12 -7.16
N THR A 586 25.48 0.65 -6.83
CA THR A 586 25.41 1.39 -5.55
C THR A 586 24.12 1.22 -4.77
N GLY A 587 23.06 0.70 -5.38
CA GLY A 587 21.77 0.47 -4.72
C GLY A 587 21.09 1.74 -4.19
N LYS A 588 21.39 2.93 -4.74
CA LYS A 588 20.96 4.22 -4.17
C LYS A 588 19.47 4.50 -4.38
N LEU A 589 19.01 4.42 -5.63
CA LEU A 589 17.60 4.55 -5.99
C LEU A 589 17.31 3.54 -7.10
N VAL A 590 17.17 2.29 -6.68
CA VAL A 590 16.83 1.20 -7.59
C VAL A 590 15.35 1.23 -7.90
N LEU A 591 15.01 1.30 -9.19
CA LEU A 591 13.64 1.24 -9.70
C LEU A 591 13.56 0.11 -10.74
N SER A 592 12.41 -0.57 -10.79
CA SER A 592 12.03 -1.47 -11.86
C SER A 592 11.16 -0.67 -12.82
N LEU A 593 11.70 -0.35 -14.00
CA LEU A 593 11.17 0.62 -14.94
C LEU A 593 10.77 -0.05 -16.25
N GLU A 594 9.77 0.51 -16.93
CA GLU A 594 9.22 0.01 -18.19
C GLU A 594 9.36 1.07 -19.27
N ASP A 595 9.75 0.63 -20.47
CA ASP A 595 9.91 1.50 -21.64
C ASP A 595 8.58 2.19 -22.05
N ASP A 596 8.71 3.14 -22.97
CA ASP A 596 7.59 3.84 -23.59
C ASP A 596 7.13 3.20 -24.92
N ALA A 597 7.87 2.20 -25.42
CA ALA A 597 7.58 1.49 -26.67
C ALA A 597 7.56 -0.04 -26.51
N PRO A 598 6.71 -0.78 -27.28
CA PRO A 598 5.70 -0.27 -28.20
C PRO A 598 4.55 0.43 -27.46
N ILE A 599 3.88 1.38 -28.13
CA ILE A 599 2.75 2.13 -27.54
C ILE A 599 1.67 1.16 -27.06
N GLU A 600 1.32 0.17 -27.91
CA GLU A 600 0.45 -0.96 -27.59
C GLU A 600 1.24 -2.27 -27.53
N GLY A 601 0.96 -3.12 -26.53
CA GLY A 601 1.54 -4.46 -26.42
C GLY A 601 2.35 -4.70 -25.15
N ALA A 602 3.14 -5.77 -25.15
CA ALA A 602 4.08 -6.06 -24.07
C ALA A 602 5.32 -5.16 -24.20
N ARG A 603 5.82 -4.69 -23.06
CA ARG A 603 6.92 -3.74 -22.90
C ARG A 603 8.04 -4.36 -22.06
N ALA A 604 9.28 -3.91 -22.25
CA ALA A 604 10.41 -4.46 -21.50
C ALA A 604 10.53 -3.80 -20.13
N VAL A 605 11.06 -4.56 -19.16
CA VAL A 605 11.17 -4.13 -17.76
C VAL A 605 12.61 -4.27 -17.29
N PHE A 606 13.20 -3.15 -16.88
CA PHE A 606 14.61 -3.02 -16.53
C PHE A 606 14.78 -2.64 -15.06
N LEU A 607 15.66 -3.32 -14.34
CA LEU A 607 16.07 -2.92 -12.99
C LEU A 607 17.27 -1.96 -13.08
N ILE A 608 17.11 -0.72 -12.62
CA ILE A 608 18.12 0.35 -12.78
C ILE A 608 18.32 1.10 -11.45
N ASP A 609 19.57 1.30 -11.02
CA ASP A 609 19.91 2.33 -10.01
C ASP A 609 20.02 3.68 -10.73
N ILE A 610 18.95 4.47 -10.76
CA ILE A 610 18.90 5.69 -11.60
C ILE A 610 19.91 6.75 -11.16
N MET A 611 20.44 6.64 -9.94
CA MET A 611 21.49 7.51 -9.41
C MET A 611 22.91 7.16 -9.89
N ASN A 612 23.09 5.97 -10.45
CA ASN A 612 24.34 5.45 -11.00
C ASN A 612 24.04 4.25 -11.91
N PRO A 613 23.61 4.48 -13.17
CA PRO A 613 23.10 3.44 -14.06
C PRO A 613 24.23 2.52 -14.56
N CYS A 614 24.58 1.55 -13.72
CA CYS A 614 25.50 0.48 -14.06
C CYS A 614 25.14 -0.83 -13.35
N TRP A 615 25.53 -1.94 -14.00
CA TRP A 615 25.20 -3.31 -13.64
C TRP A 615 26.48 -4.12 -13.52
N MET A 616 26.49 -5.15 -12.67
CA MET A 616 27.58 -6.12 -12.59
C MET A 616 27.04 -7.55 -12.72
N LEU A 617 27.61 -8.30 -13.67
CA LEU A 617 27.47 -9.76 -13.76
C LEU A 617 28.58 -10.40 -12.92
N PRO A 618 28.27 -11.02 -11.77
CA PRO A 618 29.30 -11.57 -10.90
C PRO A 618 29.81 -12.92 -11.37
N ALA A 619 31.11 -13.18 -11.13
CA ALA A 619 31.77 -14.46 -11.40
C ALA A 619 31.49 -15.02 -12.82
N ALA A 620 31.58 -14.17 -13.84
CA ALA A 620 31.50 -14.56 -15.24
C ALA A 620 32.75 -15.36 -15.64
N GLU A 621 32.57 -16.62 -16.05
CA GLU A 621 33.66 -17.54 -16.42
C GLU A 621 34.20 -17.26 -17.82
N LEU A 622 35.27 -16.48 -17.92
CA LEU A 622 35.87 -16.05 -19.19
C LEU A 622 36.80 -17.11 -19.80
N SER A 623 36.65 -17.33 -21.10
CA SER A 623 37.46 -18.24 -21.91
C SER A 623 38.06 -17.52 -23.13
N PRO A 624 39.08 -18.10 -23.83
CA PRO A 624 39.63 -17.54 -25.05
C PRO A 624 38.63 -17.45 -26.22
N THR A 625 37.53 -18.20 -26.18
CA THR A 625 36.47 -18.21 -27.20
C THR A 625 35.24 -17.40 -26.82
N SER A 626 35.11 -17.02 -25.54
CA SER A 626 33.91 -16.37 -24.98
C SER A 626 33.41 -15.17 -25.80
N ARG A 627 32.09 -15.16 -26.00
CA ARG A 627 31.34 -14.09 -26.66
C ARG A 627 30.28 -13.53 -25.73
N LEU A 628 30.42 -12.23 -25.45
CA LEU A 628 29.44 -11.46 -24.73
C LEU A 628 28.42 -10.88 -25.73
N THR A 629 27.15 -11.19 -25.51
CA THR A 629 26.01 -10.56 -26.18
C THR A 629 25.20 -9.80 -25.13
N VAL A 630 24.70 -8.61 -25.48
CA VAL A 630 23.86 -7.80 -24.60
C VAL A 630 22.68 -7.25 -25.38
N ALA A 631 21.49 -7.29 -24.79
CA ALA A 631 20.35 -6.52 -25.27
C ALA A 631 20.15 -5.26 -24.42
N VAL A 632 19.85 -4.15 -25.08
CA VAL A 632 19.69 -2.82 -24.46
C VAL A 632 18.38 -2.18 -24.87
N GLY A 633 17.80 -1.39 -23.98
CA GLY A 633 16.61 -0.57 -24.22
C GLY A 633 16.80 0.85 -23.70
N GLN A 634 15.74 1.67 -23.80
CA GLN A 634 15.70 3.04 -23.31
C GLN A 634 14.49 3.22 -22.40
N VAL A 635 14.63 4.03 -21.35
CA VAL A 635 13.48 4.52 -20.56
C VAL A 635 13.49 6.05 -20.52
N PRO A 636 12.33 6.74 -20.52
CA PRO A 636 12.29 8.18 -20.32
C PRO A 636 12.82 8.57 -18.93
N PHE A 637 13.64 9.62 -18.84
CA PHE A 637 14.10 10.13 -17.53
C PHE A 637 13.15 11.23 -17.04
N ASN A 638 12.01 10.84 -16.47
CA ASN A 638 10.99 11.76 -15.95
C ASN A 638 10.98 11.83 -14.40
N PHE A 639 12.16 11.85 -13.77
CA PHE A 639 12.32 11.76 -12.31
C PHE A 639 12.77 13.09 -11.68
N GLN A 640 11.90 13.69 -10.85
CA GLN A 640 12.17 14.89 -10.06
C GLN A 640 12.86 14.53 -8.74
N ILE A 641 14.13 14.15 -8.84
CA ILE A 641 15.07 13.92 -7.72
C ILE A 641 15.74 15.23 -7.23
N GLY A 642 15.16 16.39 -7.55
CA GLY A 642 15.69 17.69 -7.17
C GLY A 642 17.15 17.91 -7.58
N LYS A 643 18.00 18.29 -6.61
CA LYS A 643 19.42 18.59 -6.83
C LYS A 643 20.29 17.34 -6.97
N ASP A 644 19.79 16.16 -6.59
CA ASP A 644 20.57 14.92 -6.64
C ASP A 644 20.84 14.47 -8.08
N ILE A 645 20.13 15.02 -9.07
CA ILE A 645 20.43 14.86 -10.50
C ILE A 645 21.86 15.32 -10.86
N GLU A 646 22.41 16.31 -10.15
CA GLU A 646 23.80 16.80 -10.32
C GLU A 646 24.85 15.77 -9.83
N ALA A 647 24.44 14.78 -9.03
CA ALA A 647 25.32 13.73 -8.54
C ALA A 647 25.43 12.53 -9.50
N ILE A 648 24.61 12.45 -10.55
CA ILE A 648 24.62 11.35 -11.52
C ILE A 648 25.76 11.58 -12.52
N LYS A 649 26.75 10.68 -12.53
CA LYS A 649 27.94 10.79 -13.39
C LYS A 649 27.74 10.05 -14.70
N LEU A 650 27.81 10.79 -15.81
CA LEU A 650 27.79 10.28 -17.17
C LEU A 650 29.20 10.24 -17.76
N ASP A 651 29.55 9.13 -18.40
CA ASP A 651 30.83 8.98 -19.09
C ASP A 651 30.72 9.50 -20.54
N PRO A 652 31.69 10.28 -21.04
CA PRO A 652 31.57 10.96 -22.33
C PRO A 652 31.71 9.99 -23.52
N PRO A 653 30.75 9.95 -24.46
CA PRO A 653 30.78 9.00 -25.58
C PRO A 653 31.77 9.37 -26.67
N ARG A 654 32.40 8.34 -27.27
CA ARG A 654 33.31 8.48 -28.42
C ARG A 654 32.54 8.66 -29.73
N THR A 655 31.35 8.09 -29.84
CA THR A 655 30.46 8.19 -31.01
C THR A 655 29.29 9.17 -30.76
N ALA A 656 28.42 9.34 -31.74
CA ALA A 656 27.21 10.16 -31.60
C ALA A 656 26.09 9.45 -30.80
N ALA A 657 26.00 8.11 -30.91
CA ALA A 657 24.99 7.30 -30.22
C ALA A 657 25.41 6.88 -28.80
N GLY A 658 26.73 6.82 -28.55
CA GLY A 658 27.30 6.27 -27.33
C GLY A 658 27.68 4.80 -27.45
N GLU A 659 28.23 4.28 -26.36
CA GLU A 659 28.74 2.92 -26.25
C GLU A 659 28.29 2.28 -24.94
N LEU A 660 28.05 0.97 -24.96
CA LEU A 660 28.07 0.15 -23.75
C LEU A 660 29.51 -0.32 -23.52
N GLU A 661 30.11 0.15 -22.43
CA GLU A 661 31.45 -0.25 -21.98
C GLU A 661 31.37 -1.39 -20.98
N VAL A 662 32.27 -2.35 -21.16
CA VAL A 662 32.44 -3.52 -20.29
C VAL A 662 33.79 -3.42 -19.60
N ARG A 663 33.80 -3.56 -18.28
CA ARG A 663 34.93 -3.28 -17.37
C ARG A 663 35.13 -4.49 -16.45
N LEU A 664 36.38 -4.76 -16.08
CA LEU A 664 36.78 -5.99 -15.39
C LEU A 664 36.98 -5.75 -13.88
N ASP A 665 36.39 -6.61 -13.06
CA ASP A 665 36.44 -6.69 -11.58
C ASP A 665 35.99 -5.43 -10.81
N SER A 666 35.80 -4.30 -11.49
CA SER A 666 35.16 -3.09 -10.97
C SER A 666 34.55 -2.25 -12.11
N CYS A 667 33.83 -1.21 -11.72
CA CYS A 667 33.30 -0.22 -12.66
C CYS A 667 34.28 0.94 -12.95
N ASP A 668 35.41 0.98 -12.27
CA ASP A 668 36.49 1.96 -12.45
C ASP A 668 37.59 1.39 -13.38
N GLY A 669 38.48 2.24 -13.89
CA GLY A 669 39.60 1.84 -14.77
C GLY A 669 39.34 2.08 -16.26
N ASP A 670 39.73 1.13 -17.12
CA ASP A 670 39.56 1.17 -18.58
C ASP A 670 38.60 0.07 -19.08
N PRO A 671 37.89 0.27 -20.21
CA PRO A 671 37.01 -0.75 -20.78
C PRO A 671 37.80 -1.87 -21.47
N VAL A 672 37.47 -3.13 -21.14
CA VAL A 672 38.02 -4.33 -21.79
C VAL A 672 37.27 -4.72 -23.07
N ALA A 673 35.98 -4.36 -23.17
CA ALA A 673 35.18 -4.48 -24.39
C ALA A 673 34.21 -3.30 -24.53
N VAL A 674 33.78 -3.02 -25.76
CA VAL A 674 32.94 -1.87 -26.12
C VAL A 674 31.93 -2.31 -27.17
N LEU A 675 30.63 -2.14 -26.90
CA LEU A 675 29.55 -2.41 -27.86
C LEU A 675 28.94 -1.07 -28.32
N PRO A 676 28.78 -0.83 -29.64
CA PRO A 676 28.24 0.43 -30.14
C PRO A 676 26.72 0.50 -29.96
N LEU A 677 26.19 1.63 -29.48
CA LEU A 677 24.73 1.82 -29.31
C LEU A 677 24.01 2.25 -30.60
N ALA A 678 24.75 2.52 -31.67
CA ALA A 678 24.21 2.95 -32.96
C ALA A 678 23.09 2.04 -33.54
N PRO A 679 23.10 0.69 -33.40
CA PRO A 679 21.98 -0.16 -33.83
C PRO A 679 20.67 0.06 -33.06
N ALA A 680 20.76 0.61 -31.84
CA ALA A 680 19.64 0.81 -30.92
C ALA A 680 19.21 2.29 -30.81
N ALA A 681 19.98 3.24 -31.35
CA ALA A 681 19.77 4.68 -31.11
C ALA A 681 18.43 5.22 -31.64
N ASP A 682 17.97 4.66 -32.77
CA ASP A 682 16.72 4.99 -33.47
C ASP A 682 15.62 3.94 -33.26
N ASN A 683 15.85 2.92 -32.43
CA ASN A 683 14.83 1.94 -32.03
C ASN A 683 14.37 2.26 -30.61
N ASP A 684 13.09 2.63 -30.44
CA ASP A 684 12.54 2.94 -29.11
C ASP A 684 12.37 1.66 -28.24
N ALA A 685 12.46 0.46 -28.83
CA ALA A 685 12.33 -0.84 -28.16
C ALA A 685 13.68 -1.59 -28.03
N VAL A 686 13.69 -2.67 -27.24
CA VAL A 686 14.89 -3.48 -26.97
C VAL A 686 15.60 -3.96 -28.25
N THR A 687 16.92 -3.84 -28.25
CA THR A 687 17.82 -4.19 -29.36
C THR A 687 18.97 -5.08 -28.88
N GLU A 688 19.15 -6.24 -29.51
CA GLU A 688 20.32 -7.11 -29.29
C GLU A 688 21.56 -6.52 -30.02
N LEU A 689 22.63 -6.23 -29.27
CA LEU A 689 23.86 -5.62 -29.81
C LEU A 689 24.80 -6.67 -30.41
N PRO A 690 25.63 -6.32 -31.42
CA PRO A 690 26.58 -7.24 -32.04
C PRO A 690 27.52 -7.93 -31.02
N PRO A 691 27.62 -9.27 -31.00
CA PRO A 691 28.44 -9.98 -30.01
C PRO A 691 29.92 -9.63 -30.05
N VAL A 692 30.52 -9.42 -28.88
CA VAL A 692 31.91 -8.98 -28.70
C VAL A 692 32.73 -10.04 -27.95
N SER A 693 34.04 -10.12 -28.18
CA SER A 693 34.94 -10.89 -27.32
C SER A 693 35.40 -10.03 -26.14
N VAL A 694 35.64 -10.65 -24.99
CA VAL A 694 36.21 -9.99 -23.80
C VAL A 694 37.68 -10.42 -23.67
N PRO A 695 38.65 -9.67 -24.23
CA PRO A 695 40.06 -10.06 -24.22
C PRO A 695 40.73 -9.80 -22.85
N GLY A 696 41.78 -10.57 -22.56
CA GLY A 696 42.77 -10.25 -21.52
C GLY A 696 42.53 -10.84 -20.13
N ALA A 697 41.41 -11.52 -19.90
CA ALA A 697 41.03 -12.14 -18.62
C ALA A 697 40.53 -13.57 -18.84
N LEU A 698 40.77 -14.48 -17.89
CA LEU A 698 40.47 -15.92 -17.99
C LEU A 698 40.08 -16.51 -16.62
N GLY A 699 38.99 -17.27 -16.60
CA GLY A 699 38.32 -17.73 -15.38
C GLY A 699 37.28 -16.73 -14.87
N ALA A 700 36.80 -16.94 -13.64
CA ALA A 700 35.77 -16.11 -13.02
C ALA A 700 36.24 -14.67 -12.73
N HIS A 701 35.55 -13.70 -13.34
CA HIS A 701 35.70 -12.26 -13.09
C HIS A 701 34.34 -11.58 -12.92
N ASP A 702 34.26 -10.47 -12.18
CA ASP A 702 33.03 -9.65 -12.15
C ASP A 702 33.06 -8.71 -13.38
N LEU A 703 32.03 -8.72 -14.22
CA LEU A 703 31.93 -7.82 -15.38
C LEU A 703 31.00 -6.65 -15.05
N CYS A 704 31.54 -5.43 -14.99
CA CYS A 704 30.74 -4.21 -14.87
C CYS A 704 30.38 -3.62 -16.24
N PHE A 705 29.16 -3.12 -16.37
CA PHE A 705 28.59 -2.55 -17.58
C PHE A 705 28.18 -1.08 -17.34
N ARG A 706 28.69 -0.15 -18.16
CA ARG A 706 28.38 1.30 -18.09
C ARG A 706 28.06 1.87 -19.47
N PHE A 707 27.06 2.74 -19.56
CA PHE A 707 26.75 3.46 -20.81
C PHE A 707 27.49 4.80 -20.89
N THR A 708 28.07 5.12 -22.05
CA THR A 708 28.57 6.46 -22.36
C THR A 708 27.46 7.29 -23.03
N GLN A 709 27.12 8.45 -22.46
CA GLN A 709 26.02 9.30 -22.92
C GLN A 709 26.22 10.78 -22.53
N ARG A 710 25.55 11.70 -23.23
CA ARG A 710 25.68 13.17 -23.01
C ARG A 710 24.55 13.76 -22.17
N THR A 711 23.43 13.07 -22.07
CA THR A 711 22.21 13.46 -21.37
C THR A 711 21.69 12.28 -20.56
N LEU A 712 20.82 12.55 -19.57
CA LEU A 712 20.11 11.50 -18.82
C LEU A 712 18.85 11.00 -19.53
N ASP A 713 18.27 11.82 -20.41
CA ASP A 713 17.09 11.47 -21.21
C ASP A 713 17.49 11.23 -22.68
N PRO A 714 17.05 10.12 -23.30
CA PRO A 714 16.54 8.92 -22.64
C PRO A 714 17.65 8.23 -21.82
N LEU A 715 17.27 7.47 -20.80
CA LEU A 715 18.20 6.68 -19.99
C LEU A 715 18.40 5.31 -20.63
N TRP A 716 19.63 4.98 -21.01
CA TRP A 716 19.98 3.63 -21.48
C TRP A 716 19.86 2.58 -20.36
N ALA A 717 19.31 1.42 -20.72
CA ALA A 717 19.10 0.29 -19.84
C ALA A 717 19.60 -1.02 -20.47
N ILE A 718 20.04 -1.97 -19.65
CA ILE A 718 20.28 -3.36 -20.07
C ILE A 718 18.98 -4.14 -19.88
N ASP A 719 18.57 -4.91 -20.89
CA ASP A 719 17.50 -5.93 -20.77
C ASP A 719 18.09 -7.23 -20.22
N TRP A 720 19.06 -7.81 -20.93
CA TRP A 720 19.83 -8.99 -20.50
C TRP A 720 21.25 -9.01 -21.06
N VAL A 721 22.12 -9.77 -20.38
CA VAL A 721 23.47 -10.12 -20.83
C VAL A 721 23.60 -11.65 -20.95
N GLN A 722 24.43 -12.12 -21.89
CA GLN A 722 24.73 -13.54 -22.05
C GLN A 722 26.20 -13.73 -22.43
N LEU A 723 26.88 -14.65 -21.72
CA LEU A 723 28.25 -15.05 -22.02
C LEU A 723 28.26 -16.43 -22.68
N SER A 724 28.26 -16.47 -24.00
CA SER A 724 28.42 -17.71 -24.76
C SER A 724 29.88 -18.21 -24.71
N PRO A 725 30.12 -19.53 -24.64
CA PRO A 725 31.46 -20.13 -24.61
C PRO A 725 32.20 -20.06 -25.94
#